data_AF-A8PLK7-F1
#
_entry.id   AF-A8PLK7-F1
#
_cell.length_a   1.000
_cell.length_b   1.000
_cell.length_c   1.000
_cell.angle_alpha   90.00
_cell.angle_beta   90.00
_cell.angle_gamma   90.00
#
_symmetry.space_group_name_H-M   'P 1'
#
loop_
_entity.id
_entity.type
_entity.pdbx_description
1 polymer ?
#
loop_
_entity_poly.entity_id
_entity_poly.type
_entity_poly.pdbx_seq_one_letter_code
_entity_poly.pdbx_strand_id
1 'polypeptide(L)'
;MLGLKRRPHKRRNANIHLRRLTQAYLTTVNQFQPLVVRTAYEKVDSVYYLVQKLILNQQSVTSGLFPRYSEKCEIGFVKDSIYCALACWTCSIAYKRLDDDRGRQTELRQSAVKAMRGIMFCWMQELDNLNHFKENISPEFSLHARFDLHTGMVLSTPNEKKYGHLQMDLIALYLLALVQMTAAGIQVIYTHDEVCFVQNLVFYIERTYRTPDFGMWETGSRYNVGERELHASSLGMVKAALEAINGFNLYGTAGTSSSVIYVDIDGHNRNRTTFETILPRESNSKNTDAALLLSIGWPAFATHDPELYEKTFNKCIRRLEGRYGLKRFLRDGYRTELEDASRRYYEEHETSRFHNIECQFPVFFAYIAITAHLRGERKLSHSYWQKTNEMLVSSEKTSCLIMPECYIINEEHMDAERMKPNSQNFYPANPCEFGHHLWSNAVYLIALLLKDDFVHLTDIDPICRHLPASQRPKYQNRHSVFQSSMEGDPVVQVVLIAESSRLQMMLSTYGIDTQTPHDLEPVKIWPSWRMVKVFESLGKNEKMGLSGRPGRPFGPLNTSKIFKRFGDTILCYPLLFEVKDFYINADPAVLINEIKMAFMLLGEPCNHLVPNVLLCIGLLKPRIYHAEFAAGLTFGGSYLY
;
A
#
# COMPACT_ATOMS: atom_id res chain seq x y z
N MET A 1 43.51 47.40 29.85
CA MET A 1 43.10 46.09 29.29
C MET A 1 41.63 45.89 29.62
N LEU A 2 40.75 45.85 28.61
CA LEU A 2 39.43 45.19 28.61
C LEU A 2 38.83 45.42 27.22
N GLY A 3 39.05 44.43 26.34
CA GLY A 3 38.70 44.50 24.92
C GLY A 3 37.23 44.18 24.65
N LEU A 4 36.61 45.03 23.83
CA LEU A 4 35.33 44.83 23.18
C LEU A 4 35.36 43.57 22.29
N LYS A 5 34.59 42.54 22.65
CA LYS A 5 34.28 41.41 21.74
C LYS A 5 33.14 41.81 20.80
N ARG A 6 33.50 42.09 19.54
CA ARG A 6 32.57 42.21 18.41
C ARG A 6 31.79 40.89 18.24
N ARG A 7 30.46 40.97 18.24
CA ARG A 7 29.56 39.88 17.78
C ARG A 7 29.75 39.68 16.27
N PRO A 8 29.82 38.44 15.76
CA PRO A 8 29.86 38.22 14.32
C PRO A 8 28.48 38.51 13.71
N HIS A 9 28.45 39.37 12.71
CA HIS A 9 27.30 39.54 11.83
C HIS A 9 26.99 38.19 11.17
N LYS A 10 25.86 37.56 11.52
CA LYS A 10 25.22 36.56 10.67
C LYS A 10 24.98 37.20 9.31
N ARG A 11 25.61 36.68 8.26
CA ARG A 11 25.23 36.96 6.87
C ARG A 11 23.74 36.68 6.73
N ARG A 12 22.93 37.73 6.57
CA ARG A 12 21.53 37.60 6.14
C ARG A 12 21.54 36.92 4.77
N ASN A 13 20.73 35.88 4.63
CA ASN A 13 20.50 35.13 3.41
C ASN A 13 20.19 36.07 2.23
N ALA A 14 21.12 36.21 1.30
CA ALA A 14 20.91 36.91 0.03
C ALA A 14 19.83 36.23 -0.85
N ASN A 15 19.40 35.01 -0.50
CA ASN A 15 18.37 34.25 -1.23
C ASN A 15 16.93 34.77 -1.03
N ILE A 16 16.63 35.47 0.08
CA ILE A 16 15.25 35.92 0.38
C ILE A 16 14.81 37.04 -0.60
N HIS A 17 15.75 37.89 -1.02
CA HIS A 17 15.45 39.02 -1.91
C HIS A 17 15.26 38.60 -3.36
N LEU A 18 15.90 37.51 -3.80
CA LEU A 18 15.78 36.95 -5.15
C LEU A 18 14.44 36.21 -5.35
N ARG A 19 13.91 35.52 -4.34
CA ARG A 19 12.61 34.83 -4.42
C ARG A 19 11.43 35.79 -4.59
N ARG A 20 11.50 37.01 -4.07
CA ARG A 20 10.46 38.04 -4.22
C ARG A 20 10.31 38.55 -5.66
N LEU A 21 11.41 38.60 -6.42
CA LEU A 21 11.39 39.07 -7.81
C LEU A 21 10.72 38.09 -8.78
N THR A 22 10.63 36.80 -8.42
CA THR A 22 9.96 35.75 -9.21
C THR A 22 8.46 35.63 -8.95
N GLN A 23 7.92 36.33 -7.94
CA GLN A 23 6.54 36.14 -7.47
C GLN A 23 5.49 36.70 -8.45
N ALA A 24 5.85 37.70 -9.26
CA ALA A 24 4.96 38.33 -10.23
C ALA A 24 4.61 37.43 -11.44
N TYR A 25 5.32 36.31 -11.63
CA TYR A 25 5.23 35.46 -12.82
C TYR A 25 4.58 34.08 -12.58
N LEU A 26 4.14 33.78 -11.35
CA LEU A 26 3.59 32.48 -10.94
C LEU A 26 2.09 32.54 -10.58
N THR A 27 1.34 33.48 -11.16
CA THR A 27 -0.10 33.62 -10.92
C THR A 27 -0.90 32.47 -11.52
N THR A 28 -1.98 32.07 -10.85
CA THR A 28 -2.93 31.07 -11.36
C THR A 28 -3.57 31.61 -12.63
N VAL A 29 -3.51 30.81 -13.70
CA VAL A 29 -3.99 31.23 -15.01
C VAL A 29 -5.49 30.97 -15.10
N ASN A 30 -6.30 32.02 -15.03
CA ASN A 30 -7.66 31.98 -15.55
C ASN A 30 -7.62 32.23 -17.06
N GLN A 31 -7.73 31.19 -17.88
CA GLN A 31 -7.83 31.34 -19.34
C GLN A 31 -9.11 30.73 -19.90
N PHE A 32 -9.94 31.61 -20.46
CA PHE A 32 -10.88 31.32 -21.53
C PHE A 32 -10.11 30.71 -22.72
N GLN A 33 -10.50 29.51 -23.16
CA GLN A 33 -10.07 28.96 -24.45
C GLN A 33 -11.17 29.21 -25.50
N PRO A 34 -10.84 29.67 -26.72
CA PRO A 34 -11.79 29.69 -27.82
C PRO A 34 -12.20 28.26 -28.19
N LEU A 35 -13.49 28.06 -28.45
CA LEU A 35 -14.10 26.79 -28.85
C LEU A 35 -13.65 26.38 -30.26
N VAL A 36 -12.43 25.88 -30.38
CA VAL A 36 -12.05 25.02 -31.52
C VAL A 36 -12.55 23.63 -31.20
N VAL A 37 -13.42 23.07 -32.04
CA VAL A 37 -13.90 21.69 -31.90
C VAL A 37 -12.72 20.76 -32.14
N ARG A 38 -12.02 20.39 -31.07
CA ARG A 38 -10.92 19.42 -31.12
C ARG A 38 -11.49 18.00 -31.17
N THR A 39 -10.98 17.18 -32.08
CA THR A 39 -11.33 15.75 -32.14
C THR A 39 -10.85 15.02 -30.88
N ALA A 40 -11.43 13.85 -30.58
CA ALA A 40 -10.97 13.03 -29.44
C ALA A 40 -9.48 12.69 -29.56
N TYR A 41 -9.02 12.41 -30.78
CA TYR A 41 -7.62 12.18 -31.11
C TYR A 41 -6.75 13.40 -30.76
N GLU A 42 -7.09 14.61 -31.20
CA GLU A 42 -6.32 15.84 -30.91
C GLU A 42 -6.22 16.14 -29.40
N LYS A 43 -7.25 15.79 -28.63
CA LYS A 43 -7.24 15.94 -27.18
C LYS A 43 -6.30 14.93 -26.51
N VAL A 44 -6.33 13.66 -26.93
CA VAL A 44 -5.37 12.66 -26.41
C VAL A 44 -3.95 12.96 -26.87
N ASP A 45 -3.74 13.47 -28.09
CA ASP A 45 -2.44 13.99 -28.56
C ASP A 45 -1.94 15.14 -27.68
N SER A 46 -2.84 16.04 -27.26
CA SER A 46 -2.50 17.12 -26.33
C SER A 46 -2.02 16.56 -24.98
N VAL A 47 -2.70 15.53 -24.46
CA VAL A 47 -2.29 14.88 -23.21
C VAL A 47 -0.98 14.12 -23.38
N TYR A 48 -0.78 13.44 -24.50
CA TYR A 48 0.49 12.77 -24.81
C TYR A 48 1.65 13.74 -24.85
N TYR A 49 1.47 14.92 -25.46
CA TYR A 49 2.50 15.97 -25.44
C TYR A 49 2.84 16.40 -24.01
N LEU A 50 1.83 16.52 -23.13
CA LEU A 50 2.06 16.79 -21.71
C LEU A 50 2.81 15.64 -21.02
N VAL A 51 2.42 14.39 -21.25
CA VAL A 51 3.10 13.20 -20.71
C VAL A 51 4.55 13.16 -21.18
N GLN A 52 4.82 13.47 -22.44
CA GLN A 52 6.16 13.50 -23.00
C GLN A 52 7.02 14.57 -22.31
N LYS A 53 6.51 15.81 -22.23
CA LYS A 53 7.23 16.95 -21.66
C LYS A 53 7.43 16.85 -20.16
N LEU A 54 6.40 16.43 -19.42
CA LEU A 54 6.40 16.42 -17.96
C LEU A 54 6.94 15.11 -17.37
N ILE A 55 6.76 13.98 -18.05
CA ILE A 55 7.10 12.66 -17.51
C ILE A 55 8.23 12.01 -18.33
N LEU A 56 7.97 11.61 -19.58
CA LEU A 56 8.89 10.73 -20.34
C LEU A 56 10.29 11.32 -20.53
N ASN A 57 10.42 12.63 -20.75
CA ASN A 57 11.71 13.29 -20.90
C ASN A 57 12.62 13.16 -19.67
N GLN A 58 12.05 12.80 -18.52
CA GLN A 58 12.75 12.63 -17.25
C GLN A 58 13.06 11.15 -16.95
N GLN A 59 12.63 10.22 -17.80
CA GLN A 59 12.91 8.80 -17.59
C GLN A 59 14.39 8.51 -17.84
N SER A 60 15.03 7.81 -16.91
CA SER A 60 16.38 7.31 -17.10
C SER A 60 16.43 6.29 -18.25
N VAL A 61 17.33 6.52 -19.21
CA VAL A 61 17.51 5.64 -20.37
C VAL A 61 18.11 4.28 -20.01
N THR A 62 18.80 4.18 -18.87
CA THR A 62 19.45 2.95 -18.41
C THR A 62 18.56 2.25 -17.39
N SER A 63 18.32 2.86 -16.23
CA SER A 63 17.58 2.22 -15.13
C SER A 63 16.08 2.20 -15.35
N GLY A 64 15.51 3.12 -16.15
CA GLY A 64 14.06 3.30 -16.27
C GLY A 64 13.40 4.09 -15.14
N LEU A 65 14.16 4.44 -14.09
CA LEU A 65 13.67 5.23 -12.95
C LEU A 65 13.39 6.69 -13.33
N PHE A 66 12.62 7.36 -12.48
CA PHE A 66 12.32 8.78 -12.56
C PHE A 66 12.82 9.54 -11.32
N PRO A 67 13.30 10.78 -11.48
CA PRO A 67 13.62 11.65 -10.35
C PRO A 67 12.34 12.21 -9.69
N ARG A 68 12.49 12.84 -8.52
CA ARG A 68 11.37 13.54 -7.87
C ARG A 68 11.01 14.86 -8.57
N TYR A 69 12.04 15.57 -9.06
CA TYR A 69 11.89 16.84 -9.77
C TYR A 69 12.66 16.83 -11.08
N SER A 70 12.17 17.55 -12.09
CA SER A 70 12.70 17.51 -13.45
C SER A 70 14.09 18.13 -13.66
N GLU A 71 14.63 18.89 -12.70
CA GLU A 71 15.99 19.46 -12.82
C GLU A 71 17.01 18.74 -11.92
N LYS A 72 16.54 17.85 -11.03
CA LYS A 72 17.39 17.05 -10.13
C LYS A 72 17.49 15.62 -10.64
N CYS A 73 18.38 15.41 -11.61
CA CYS A 73 18.48 14.15 -12.35
C CYS A 73 19.58 13.21 -11.83
N GLU A 74 19.89 13.23 -10.53
CA GLU A 74 20.91 12.34 -9.94
C GLU A 74 20.29 11.14 -9.21
N ILE A 75 19.10 11.32 -8.63
CA ILE A 75 18.48 10.33 -7.74
C ILE A 75 17.12 9.92 -8.30
N GLY A 76 16.96 8.62 -8.53
CA GLY A 76 15.67 8.01 -8.84
C GLY A 76 14.90 7.69 -7.56
N PHE A 77 13.62 8.07 -7.52
CA PHE A 77 12.74 7.79 -6.39
C PHE A 77 11.71 6.73 -6.80
N VAL A 78 11.59 5.67 -6.01
CA VAL A 78 10.72 4.54 -6.36
C VAL A 78 9.24 4.97 -6.42
N LYS A 79 8.77 5.72 -5.42
CA LYS A 79 7.37 6.18 -5.35
C LYS A 79 6.99 6.99 -6.59
N ASP A 80 7.80 8.00 -6.89
CA ASP A 80 7.64 8.88 -8.04
C ASP A 80 7.69 8.09 -9.35
N SER A 81 8.61 7.12 -9.44
CA SER A 81 8.73 6.22 -10.60
C SER A 81 7.49 5.36 -10.83
N ILE A 82 6.86 4.85 -9.77
CA ILE A 82 5.60 4.09 -9.88
C ILE A 82 4.50 4.97 -10.44
N TYR A 83 4.29 6.18 -9.90
CA TYR A 83 3.23 7.07 -10.39
C TYR A 83 3.51 7.54 -11.83
N CYS A 84 4.76 7.81 -12.19
CA CYS A 84 5.14 8.09 -13.58
C CYS A 84 4.82 6.92 -14.52
N ALA A 85 5.09 5.68 -14.09
CA ALA A 85 4.72 4.48 -14.83
C ALA A 85 3.19 4.37 -14.99
N LEU A 86 2.42 4.64 -13.93
CA LEU A 86 0.95 4.64 -13.98
C LEU A 86 0.41 5.73 -14.94
N ALA A 87 1.02 6.92 -14.98
CA ALA A 87 0.62 7.97 -15.91
C ALA A 87 0.90 7.59 -17.36
N CYS A 88 2.09 7.04 -17.65
CA CYS A 88 2.44 6.53 -18.98
C CYS A 88 1.50 5.40 -19.40
N TRP A 89 1.23 4.46 -18.50
CA TRP A 89 0.28 3.37 -18.72
C TRP A 89 -1.13 3.89 -19.00
N THR A 90 -1.66 4.80 -18.19
CA THR A 90 -3.01 5.36 -18.38
C THR A 90 -3.14 6.07 -19.74
N CYS A 91 -2.13 6.84 -20.14
CA CYS A 91 -2.09 7.46 -21.47
C CYS A 91 -1.99 6.42 -22.60
N SER A 92 -1.25 5.32 -22.39
CA SER A 92 -1.22 4.21 -23.36
C SER A 92 -2.59 3.56 -23.55
N ILE A 93 -3.41 3.48 -22.49
CA ILE A 93 -4.77 2.95 -22.59
C ILE A 93 -5.67 3.91 -23.36
N ALA A 94 -5.54 5.22 -23.14
CA ALA A 94 -6.28 6.23 -23.91
C ALA A 94 -6.05 6.05 -25.42
N TYR A 95 -4.81 5.83 -25.85
CA TYR A 95 -4.51 5.48 -27.24
C TYR A 95 -5.01 4.10 -27.63
N LYS A 96 -4.93 3.08 -26.78
CA LYS A 96 -5.48 1.75 -27.09
C LYS A 96 -6.98 1.81 -27.45
N ARG A 97 -7.70 2.79 -26.89
CA ARG A 97 -9.14 3.01 -27.15
C ARG A 97 -9.40 3.84 -28.41
N LEU A 98 -8.40 4.53 -28.94
CA LEU A 98 -8.44 5.26 -30.20
C LEU A 98 -7.76 4.36 -31.25
N ASP A 99 -8.51 3.73 -32.16
CA ASP A 99 -8.01 2.73 -33.13
C ASP A 99 -6.75 3.13 -33.96
N ASP A 100 -6.36 4.42 -34.01
CA ASP A 100 -5.11 4.91 -34.62
C ASP A 100 -4.16 5.47 -33.54
N ASP A 101 -3.13 4.69 -33.16
CA ASP A 101 -2.16 5.03 -32.12
C ASP A 101 -0.82 5.54 -32.67
N ARG A 102 -0.56 5.39 -33.99
CA ARG A 102 0.75 5.61 -34.63
C ARG A 102 1.92 4.99 -33.86
N GLY A 103 1.70 3.88 -33.15
CA GLY A 103 2.69 3.21 -32.28
C GLY A 103 2.92 3.85 -30.91
N ARG A 104 2.28 4.99 -30.58
CA ARG A 104 2.45 5.70 -29.29
C ARG A 104 1.92 4.89 -28.11
N GLN A 105 0.90 4.07 -28.32
CA GLN A 105 0.40 3.16 -27.29
C GLN A 105 1.50 2.18 -26.86
N THR A 106 2.25 1.63 -27.81
CA THR A 106 3.37 0.74 -27.51
C THR A 106 4.52 1.47 -26.83
N GLU A 107 4.90 2.66 -27.31
CA GLU A 107 5.96 3.48 -26.68
C GLU A 107 5.66 3.74 -25.20
N LEU A 108 4.48 4.29 -24.89
CA LEU A 108 4.04 4.62 -23.54
C LEU A 108 3.97 3.39 -22.64
N ARG A 109 3.43 2.29 -23.16
CA ARG A 109 3.35 1.01 -22.45
C ARG A 109 4.73 0.48 -22.10
N GLN A 110 5.68 0.53 -23.04
CA GLN A 110 7.05 0.05 -22.80
C GLN A 110 7.82 0.97 -21.84
N SER A 111 7.57 2.28 -21.86
CA SER A 111 8.12 3.19 -20.84
C SER A 111 7.63 2.83 -19.44
N ALA A 112 6.34 2.54 -19.27
CA ALA A 112 5.78 2.09 -17.99
C ALA A 112 6.38 0.75 -17.52
N VAL A 113 6.52 -0.22 -18.43
CA VAL A 113 7.18 -1.51 -18.16
C VAL A 113 8.63 -1.30 -17.74
N LYS A 114 9.38 -0.45 -18.45
CA LYS A 114 10.77 -0.15 -18.15
C LYS A 114 10.96 0.42 -16.75
N ALA A 115 10.07 1.32 -16.32
CA ALA A 115 10.12 1.89 -14.97
C ALA A 115 9.85 0.86 -13.88
N MET A 116 8.80 0.04 -14.03
CA MET A 116 8.47 -1.02 -13.07
C MET A 116 9.59 -2.07 -12.98
N ARG A 117 10.13 -2.48 -14.13
CA ARG A 117 11.29 -3.40 -14.19
C ARG A 117 12.55 -2.77 -13.61
N GLY A 118 12.75 -1.47 -13.81
CA GLY A 118 13.84 -0.69 -13.23
C GLY A 118 13.84 -0.74 -11.70
N ILE A 119 12.68 -0.50 -11.08
CA ILE A 119 12.49 -0.61 -9.63
C ILE A 119 12.83 -2.02 -9.15
N MET A 120 12.29 -3.04 -9.81
CA MET A 120 12.57 -4.44 -9.48
C MET A 120 14.06 -4.75 -9.58
N PHE A 121 14.72 -4.30 -10.66
CA PHE A 121 16.15 -4.47 -10.85
C PHE A 121 16.97 -3.81 -9.72
N CYS A 122 16.56 -2.65 -9.23
CA CYS A 122 17.22 -1.99 -8.09
C CYS A 122 17.11 -2.84 -6.82
N TRP A 123 15.91 -3.30 -6.46
CA TRP A 123 15.72 -4.14 -5.28
C TRP A 123 16.31 -5.54 -5.41
N MET A 124 16.40 -6.09 -6.62
CA MET A 124 17.07 -7.37 -6.89
C MET A 124 18.58 -7.30 -6.68
N GLN A 125 19.16 -6.12 -6.50
CA GLN A 125 20.56 -5.97 -6.05
C GLN A 125 20.67 -6.00 -4.52
N GLU A 126 19.55 -5.94 -3.79
CA GLU A 126 19.47 -5.88 -2.33
C GLU A 126 18.91 -7.17 -1.71
N LEU A 127 19.17 -8.33 -2.32
CA LEU A 127 18.57 -9.60 -1.90
C LEU A 127 18.97 -10.02 -0.48
N ASP A 128 20.19 -9.69 -0.06
CA ASP A 128 20.67 -9.95 1.30
C ASP A 128 19.85 -9.16 2.34
N ASN A 129 19.60 -7.87 2.07
CA ASN A 129 18.73 -7.04 2.90
C ASN A 129 17.32 -7.63 2.96
N LEU A 130 16.76 -8.05 1.82
CA LEU A 130 15.45 -8.69 1.75
C LEU A 130 15.39 -9.98 2.60
N ASN A 131 16.41 -10.83 2.54
CA ASN A 131 16.49 -12.04 3.36
C ASN A 131 16.57 -11.72 4.86
N HIS A 132 17.48 -10.85 5.27
CA HIS A 132 17.65 -10.45 6.66
C HIS A 132 16.43 -9.72 7.23
N PHE A 133 15.73 -8.92 6.42
CA PHE A 133 14.54 -8.20 6.86
C PHE A 133 13.39 -9.15 7.21
N LYS A 134 13.15 -10.20 6.41
CA LYS A 134 12.06 -11.15 6.68
C LYS A 134 12.21 -11.86 8.04
N GLU A 135 13.44 -12.01 8.51
CA GLU A 135 13.77 -12.63 9.81
C GLU A 135 13.75 -11.60 10.95
N ASN A 136 14.45 -10.47 10.76
CA ASN A 136 14.74 -9.52 11.84
C ASN A 136 13.77 -8.33 11.92
N ILE A 137 13.13 -7.96 10.81
CA ILE A 137 12.23 -6.79 10.69
C ILE A 137 12.90 -5.52 11.27
N SER A 138 14.13 -5.24 10.80
CA SER A 138 14.95 -4.11 11.24
C SER A 138 15.06 -3.06 10.12
N PRO A 139 15.07 -1.75 10.43
CA PRO A 139 15.23 -0.70 9.42
C PRO A 139 16.58 -0.77 8.69
N GLU A 140 17.61 -1.36 9.32
CA GLU A 140 18.93 -1.56 8.70
C GLU A 140 18.87 -2.42 7.43
N PHE A 141 17.95 -3.39 7.41
CA PHE A 141 17.76 -4.30 6.29
C PHE A 141 16.58 -3.88 5.38
N SER A 142 16.08 -2.66 5.54
CA SER A 142 14.97 -2.19 4.70
C SER A 142 15.41 -2.01 3.25
N LEU A 143 14.52 -2.34 2.32
CA LEU A 143 14.74 -2.06 0.90
C LEU A 143 14.77 -0.55 0.66
N HIS A 144 15.68 -0.08 -0.19
CA HIS A 144 15.85 1.35 -0.40
C HIS A 144 14.68 1.94 -1.20
N ALA A 145 14.28 3.14 -0.80
CA ALA A 145 13.24 3.94 -1.45
C ALA A 145 13.75 4.82 -2.60
N ARG A 146 15.08 4.97 -2.71
CA ARG A 146 15.75 5.80 -3.71
C ARG A 146 17.10 5.21 -4.09
N PHE A 147 17.48 5.43 -5.34
CA PHE A 147 18.68 4.87 -5.97
C PHE A 147 19.36 5.93 -6.82
N ASP A 148 20.58 5.66 -7.25
CA ASP A 148 21.21 6.45 -8.31
C ASP A 148 20.36 6.35 -9.60
N LEU A 149 20.02 7.50 -10.19
CA LEU A 149 19.05 7.57 -11.29
C LEU A 149 19.55 6.81 -12.52
N HIS A 150 20.85 6.82 -12.79
CA HIS A 150 21.40 6.26 -14.02
C HIS A 150 21.79 4.80 -13.86
N THR A 151 22.46 4.45 -12.76
CA THR A 151 22.97 3.11 -12.54
C THR A 151 21.93 2.19 -11.88
N GLY A 152 20.97 2.74 -11.15
CA GLY A 152 20.04 1.95 -10.34
C GLY A 152 20.71 1.27 -9.14
N MET A 153 21.91 1.72 -8.76
CA MET A 153 22.65 1.22 -7.60
C MET A 153 22.25 1.96 -6.33
N VAL A 154 22.50 1.35 -5.18
CA VAL A 154 22.35 2.00 -3.87
C VAL A 154 23.28 3.20 -3.77
N LEU A 155 22.75 4.32 -3.26
CA LEU A 155 23.50 5.56 -3.10
C LEU A 155 24.60 5.39 -2.05
N SER A 156 25.84 5.78 -2.39
CA SER A 156 27.01 5.65 -1.50
C SER A 156 27.20 6.85 -0.55
N THR A 157 26.17 7.67 -0.32
CA THR A 157 26.32 8.92 0.43
C THR A 157 26.35 8.68 1.96
N PRO A 158 27.13 9.47 2.75
CA PRO A 158 27.26 9.25 4.19
C PRO A 158 25.93 9.30 4.98
N ASN A 159 24.95 10.03 4.46
CA ASN A 159 23.63 10.18 5.08
C ASN A 159 22.60 9.16 4.60
N GLU A 160 22.95 8.29 3.65
CA GLU A 160 22.02 7.30 3.09
C GLU A 160 21.49 6.33 4.13
N LYS A 161 22.38 5.80 4.99
CA LYS A 161 22.00 4.88 6.07
C LYS A 161 20.99 5.46 7.05
N LYS A 162 20.93 6.79 7.15
CA LYS A 162 19.96 7.45 8.02
C LYS A 162 18.60 7.56 7.32
N TYR A 163 18.51 7.50 5.98
CA TYR A 163 17.31 7.74 5.16
C TYR A 163 16.14 6.87 5.60
N GLY A 164 14.92 7.43 5.48
CA GLY A 164 13.69 6.78 5.90
C GLY A 164 13.26 5.70 4.92
N HIS A 165 14.14 4.74 4.62
CA HIS A 165 13.94 3.70 3.60
C HIS A 165 12.86 2.68 3.99
N LEU A 166 12.71 2.41 5.29
CA LEU A 166 11.67 1.52 5.77
C LEU A 166 10.29 2.16 5.55
N GLN A 167 9.69 1.84 4.40
CA GLN A 167 8.39 2.32 3.92
C GLN A 167 7.59 1.12 3.44
N MET A 168 6.65 0.64 4.26
CA MET A 168 5.88 -0.56 3.93
C MET A 168 4.83 -0.26 2.84
N ASP A 169 4.30 0.96 2.84
CA ASP A 169 3.42 1.49 1.81
C ASP A 169 4.05 1.50 0.42
N LEU A 170 5.36 1.77 0.33
CA LEU A 170 6.07 1.86 -0.95
C LEU A 170 6.12 0.50 -1.67
N ILE A 171 6.50 -0.55 -0.94
CA ILE A 171 6.55 -1.91 -1.49
C ILE A 171 5.13 -2.38 -1.85
N ALA A 172 4.15 -2.07 -1.00
CA ALA A 172 2.75 -2.39 -1.25
C ALA A 172 2.20 -1.67 -2.50
N LEU A 173 2.53 -0.39 -2.70
CA LEU A 173 2.16 0.38 -3.88
C LEU A 173 2.74 -0.26 -5.15
N TYR A 174 3.99 -0.71 -5.13
CA TYR A 174 4.60 -1.43 -6.25
C TYR A 174 3.84 -2.72 -6.58
N LEU A 175 3.53 -3.54 -5.58
CA LEU A 175 2.79 -4.80 -5.77
C LEU A 175 1.38 -4.54 -6.30
N LEU A 176 0.69 -3.51 -5.79
CA LEU A 176 -0.64 -3.14 -6.26
C LEU A 176 -0.61 -2.66 -7.71
N ALA A 177 0.34 -1.78 -8.06
CA ALA A 177 0.52 -1.33 -9.44
C ALA A 177 0.86 -2.49 -10.39
N LEU A 178 1.73 -3.41 -9.96
CA LEU A 178 2.10 -4.62 -10.71
C LEU A 178 0.86 -5.47 -11.03
N VAL A 179 0.00 -5.72 -10.03
CA VAL A 179 -1.23 -6.51 -10.24
C VAL A 179 -2.19 -5.79 -11.19
N GLN A 180 -2.42 -4.49 -11.02
CA GLN A 180 -3.31 -3.71 -11.90
C GLN A 180 -2.82 -3.72 -13.35
N MET A 181 -1.53 -3.44 -13.57
CA MET A 181 -0.93 -3.46 -14.91
C MET A 181 -0.97 -4.86 -15.54
N THR A 182 -0.67 -5.90 -14.78
CA THR A 182 -0.69 -7.29 -15.27
C THR A 182 -2.11 -7.74 -15.61
N ALA A 183 -3.10 -7.37 -14.80
CA ALA A 183 -4.51 -7.64 -15.06
C ALA A 183 -5.02 -6.92 -16.33
N ALA A 184 -4.48 -5.74 -16.64
CA ALA A 184 -4.74 -5.03 -17.91
C ALA A 184 -3.97 -5.60 -19.13
N GLY A 185 -3.22 -6.68 -18.95
CA GLY A 185 -2.48 -7.36 -20.03
C GLY A 185 -1.07 -6.81 -20.28
N ILE A 186 -0.48 -6.07 -19.33
CA ILE A 186 0.91 -5.62 -19.41
C ILE A 186 1.83 -6.64 -18.75
N GLN A 187 2.80 -7.14 -19.51
CA GLN A 187 3.78 -8.08 -18.98
C GLN A 187 4.99 -7.33 -18.40
N VAL A 188 5.08 -7.30 -17.06
CA VAL A 188 6.23 -6.74 -16.32
C VAL A 188 7.21 -7.83 -15.89
N ILE A 189 6.70 -9.01 -15.52
CA ILE A 189 7.48 -10.18 -15.05
C ILE A 189 7.71 -11.14 -16.22
N TYR A 190 8.96 -11.58 -16.40
CA TYR A 190 9.40 -12.40 -17.53
C TYR A 190 9.98 -13.75 -17.12
N THR A 191 10.54 -13.87 -15.92
CA THR A 191 11.23 -15.09 -15.49
C THR A 191 10.70 -15.62 -14.15
N HIS A 192 10.87 -16.92 -13.92
CA HIS A 192 10.46 -17.54 -12.66
C HIS A 192 11.33 -17.05 -11.49
N ASP A 193 12.57 -16.64 -11.77
CA ASP A 193 13.43 -15.95 -10.80
C ASP A 193 12.72 -14.68 -10.28
N GLU A 194 12.22 -13.82 -11.17
CA GLU A 194 11.46 -12.62 -10.80
C GLU A 194 10.14 -12.94 -10.06
N VAL A 195 9.47 -14.05 -10.40
CA VAL A 195 8.30 -14.53 -9.62
C VAL A 195 8.69 -14.82 -8.17
N CYS A 196 9.79 -15.56 -7.95
CA CYS A 196 10.29 -15.84 -6.61
C CYS A 196 10.65 -14.54 -5.87
N PHE A 197 11.26 -13.57 -6.55
CA PHE A 197 11.55 -12.26 -5.96
C PHE A 197 10.26 -11.54 -5.49
N VAL A 198 9.24 -11.44 -6.34
CA VAL A 198 7.94 -10.83 -5.97
C VAL A 198 7.28 -11.56 -4.79
N GLN A 199 7.37 -12.90 -4.76
CA GLN A 199 6.87 -13.69 -3.63
C GLN A 199 7.59 -13.34 -2.31
N ASN A 200 8.88 -12.98 -2.36
CA ASN A 200 9.61 -12.52 -1.18
C ASN A 200 9.23 -11.10 -0.75
N LEU A 201 8.86 -10.21 -1.68
CA LEU A 201 8.29 -8.90 -1.34
C LEU A 201 6.97 -9.03 -0.57
N VAL A 202 6.16 -10.05 -0.87
CA VAL A 202 4.96 -10.36 -0.08
C VAL A 202 5.32 -10.70 1.37
N PHE A 203 6.33 -11.55 1.59
CA PHE A 203 6.78 -11.91 2.94
C PHE A 203 7.41 -10.75 3.72
N TYR A 204 7.99 -9.79 2.99
CA TYR A 204 8.52 -8.54 3.52
C TYR A 204 7.39 -7.71 4.15
N ILE A 205 6.26 -7.53 3.44
CA ILE A 205 5.15 -6.68 3.92
C ILE A 205 4.10 -7.39 4.79
N GLU A 206 4.11 -8.71 4.84
CA GLU A 206 3.10 -9.54 5.53
C GLU A 206 2.88 -9.15 7.01
N ARG A 207 3.91 -8.66 7.70
CA ARG A 207 3.88 -8.38 9.15
C ARG A 207 3.75 -6.89 9.51
N THR A 208 3.27 -6.06 8.59
CA THR A 208 3.16 -4.59 8.77
C THR A 208 2.36 -4.18 10.01
N TYR A 209 1.35 -4.96 10.44
CA TYR A 209 0.56 -4.77 11.67
C TYR A 209 1.38 -4.61 12.95
N ARG A 210 2.65 -4.98 12.92
CA ARG A 210 3.61 -4.84 14.02
C ARG A 210 4.99 -4.34 13.58
N THR A 211 5.07 -3.70 12.42
CA THR A 211 6.30 -3.13 11.87
C THR A 211 6.15 -1.61 11.77
N PRO A 212 6.58 -0.85 12.81
CA PRO A 212 6.67 0.59 12.71
C PRO A 212 7.63 1.00 11.60
N ASP A 213 7.20 1.95 10.77
CA ASP A 213 7.94 2.41 9.60
C ASP A 213 8.00 3.96 9.55
N PHE A 214 8.61 4.51 8.50
CA PHE A 214 8.72 5.97 8.32
C PHE A 214 7.51 6.61 7.62
N GLY A 215 6.56 5.78 7.18
CA GLY A 215 5.38 6.19 6.40
C GLY A 215 5.73 6.84 5.05
N MET A 216 4.70 7.27 4.33
CA MET A 216 4.79 7.84 2.99
C MET A 216 5.67 9.10 2.89
N TRP A 217 5.83 9.81 4.03
CA TRP A 217 6.56 11.06 4.15
C TRP A 217 8.02 10.89 4.55
N GLU A 218 8.50 9.66 4.80
CA GLU A 218 9.91 9.36 5.11
C GLU A 218 10.38 9.96 6.47
N THR A 219 9.45 10.39 7.33
CA THR A 219 9.73 11.08 8.60
C THR A 219 9.48 10.23 9.84
N GLY A 220 8.64 9.20 9.76
CA GLY A 220 8.22 8.44 10.94
C GLY A 220 7.26 9.27 11.78
N SER A 221 7.58 9.57 13.04
CA SER A 221 6.71 10.39 13.89
C SER A 221 6.51 11.82 13.36
N ARG A 222 5.44 12.50 13.80
CA ARG A 222 5.19 13.92 13.52
C ARG A 222 6.39 14.80 13.89
N TYR A 223 7.16 14.40 14.90
CA TYR A 223 8.30 15.16 15.39
C TYR A 223 9.54 15.00 14.50
N ASN A 224 9.55 14.06 13.56
CA ASN A 224 10.68 13.80 12.66
C ASN A 224 12.02 13.75 13.43
N VAL A 225 12.09 12.83 14.40
CA VAL A 225 13.26 12.60 15.27
C VAL A 225 13.93 11.24 14.98
N GLY A 226 13.57 10.59 13.87
CA GLY A 226 14.07 9.25 13.51
C GLY A 226 13.27 8.10 14.14
N GLU A 227 12.23 8.40 14.91
CA GLU A 227 11.32 7.40 15.47
C GLU A 227 10.28 6.96 14.45
N ARG A 228 10.04 5.65 14.39
CA ARG A 228 9.07 5.00 13.50
C ARG A 228 7.76 4.77 14.22
N GLU A 229 6.65 4.76 13.48
CA GLU A 229 5.32 4.52 14.03
C GLU A 229 4.54 3.53 13.15
N LEU A 230 3.48 2.93 13.71
CA LEU A 230 2.49 2.24 12.89
C LEU A 230 1.61 3.28 12.21
N HIS A 231 1.72 3.34 10.89
CA HIS A 231 0.97 4.22 10.02
C HIS A 231 -0.25 3.50 9.45
N ALA A 232 -1.45 3.99 9.74
CA ALA A 232 -2.68 3.48 9.15
C ALA A 232 -2.65 3.55 7.63
N SER A 233 -2.05 4.62 7.06
CA SER A 233 -1.88 4.72 5.62
C SER A 233 -1.05 3.56 5.03
N SER A 234 0.00 3.15 5.73
CA SER A 234 0.86 2.03 5.29
C SER A 234 0.16 0.68 5.46
N LEU A 235 -0.55 0.49 6.57
CA LEU A 235 -1.37 -0.70 6.80
C LEU A 235 -2.47 -0.86 5.73
N GLY A 236 -3.14 0.23 5.37
CA GLY A 236 -4.18 0.23 4.34
C GLY A 236 -3.63 -0.16 2.97
N MET A 237 -2.51 0.43 2.56
CA MET A 237 -1.84 0.09 1.30
C MET A 237 -1.39 -1.38 1.29
N VAL A 238 -0.78 -1.87 2.37
CA VAL A 238 -0.37 -3.27 2.53
C VAL A 238 -1.56 -4.22 2.48
N LYS A 239 -2.64 -3.93 3.21
CA LYS A 239 -3.88 -4.71 3.16
C LYS A 239 -4.38 -4.83 1.71
N ALA A 240 -4.47 -3.71 0.99
CA ALA A 240 -4.92 -3.70 -0.39
C ALA A 240 -4.01 -4.50 -1.33
N ALA A 241 -2.69 -4.36 -1.19
CA ALA A 241 -1.71 -5.09 -1.99
C ALA A 241 -1.77 -6.61 -1.75
N LEU A 242 -1.85 -7.03 -0.48
CA LEU A 242 -1.99 -8.43 -0.08
C LEU A 242 -3.31 -9.04 -0.62
N GLU A 243 -4.41 -8.29 -0.61
CA GLU A 243 -5.67 -8.74 -1.23
C GLU A 243 -5.61 -8.83 -2.75
N ALA A 244 -4.90 -7.90 -3.38
CA ALA A 244 -4.79 -7.84 -4.84
C ALA A 244 -3.95 -9.01 -5.37
N ILE A 245 -2.81 -9.30 -4.73
CA ILE A 245 -1.81 -10.25 -5.22
C ILE A 245 -2.05 -11.70 -4.82
N ASN A 246 -2.84 -11.97 -3.77
CA ASN A 246 -3.13 -13.34 -3.35
C ASN A 246 -3.82 -14.14 -4.46
N GLY A 247 -3.23 -15.30 -4.80
CA GLY A 247 -3.70 -16.19 -5.85
C GLY A 247 -3.56 -15.62 -7.26
N PHE A 248 -2.88 -14.48 -7.43
CA PHE A 248 -2.70 -13.81 -8.70
C PHE A 248 -1.53 -14.40 -9.48
N ASN A 249 -1.69 -14.55 -10.79
CA ASN A 249 -0.66 -15.07 -11.68
C ASN A 249 0.14 -13.92 -12.29
N LEU A 250 1.45 -13.85 -12.02
CA LEU A 250 2.30 -12.75 -12.48
C LEU A 250 2.57 -12.74 -13.99
N TYR A 251 2.30 -13.83 -14.69
CA TYR A 251 2.30 -13.88 -16.16
C TYR A 251 0.92 -13.61 -16.77
N GLY A 252 -0.05 -13.19 -15.95
CA GLY A 252 -1.42 -12.95 -16.39
C GLY A 252 -2.09 -14.24 -16.87
N THR A 253 -2.77 -14.17 -18.01
CA THR A 253 -3.49 -15.30 -18.61
C THR A 253 -2.59 -16.40 -19.15
N ALA A 254 -1.31 -16.11 -19.40
CA ALA A 254 -0.34 -17.06 -19.97
C ALA A 254 0.42 -17.86 -18.89
N GLY A 255 0.15 -17.62 -17.61
CA GLY A 255 0.91 -18.24 -16.52
C GLY A 255 0.48 -19.64 -16.13
N THR A 256 1.33 -20.29 -15.33
CA THR A 256 1.09 -21.63 -14.78
C THR A 256 0.91 -21.55 -13.26
N SER A 257 0.64 -22.69 -12.60
CA SER A 257 0.54 -22.73 -11.14
C SER A 257 1.82 -22.31 -10.41
N SER A 258 2.99 -22.38 -11.06
CA SER A 258 4.27 -21.95 -10.47
C SER A 258 4.51 -20.45 -10.51
N SER A 259 3.73 -19.68 -11.28
CA SER A 259 3.81 -18.21 -11.35
C SER A 259 2.75 -17.50 -10.50
N VAL A 260 2.06 -18.26 -9.64
CA VAL A 260 1.03 -17.78 -8.71
C VAL A 260 1.67 -17.33 -7.41
N ILE A 261 1.25 -16.16 -6.93
CA ILE A 261 1.69 -15.62 -5.64
C ILE A 261 0.68 -15.98 -4.56
N TYR A 262 1.18 -16.43 -3.39
CA TYR A 262 0.35 -16.74 -2.24
C TYR A 262 0.65 -15.82 -1.07
N VAL A 263 -0.42 -15.48 -0.35
CA VAL A 263 -0.39 -14.63 0.84
C VAL A 263 -0.87 -15.42 2.05
N ASP A 264 -0.22 -15.20 3.19
CA ASP A 264 -0.69 -15.68 4.48
C ASP A 264 -1.95 -14.89 4.90
N ILE A 265 -3.09 -15.58 5.00
CA ILE A 265 -4.36 -14.94 5.36
C ILE A 265 -4.40 -14.47 6.81
N ASP A 266 -3.71 -15.15 7.73
CA ASP A 266 -3.64 -14.71 9.12
C ASP A 266 -2.83 -13.41 9.20
N GLY A 267 -1.76 -13.30 8.41
CA GLY A 267 -1.01 -12.06 8.23
C GLY A 267 -1.89 -10.94 7.66
N HIS A 268 -2.60 -11.20 6.56
CA HIS A 268 -3.55 -10.25 5.97
C HIS A 268 -4.61 -9.79 6.98
N ASN A 269 -5.24 -10.72 7.71
CA ASN A 269 -6.30 -10.38 8.66
C ASN A 269 -5.79 -9.48 9.79
N ARG A 270 -4.61 -9.78 10.36
CA ARG A 270 -4.01 -8.91 11.39
C ARG A 270 -3.77 -7.49 10.86
N ASN A 271 -3.26 -7.34 9.64
CA ASN A 271 -3.12 -6.01 9.01
C ASN A 271 -4.47 -5.31 8.85
N ARG A 272 -5.51 -6.03 8.42
CA ARG A 272 -6.87 -5.51 8.30
C ARG A 272 -7.43 -5.04 9.64
N THR A 273 -7.42 -5.88 10.66
CA THR A 273 -7.94 -5.54 12.00
C THR A 273 -7.20 -4.34 12.59
N THR A 274 -5.86 -4.32 12.51
CA THR A 274 -5.08 -3.18 13.00
C THR A 274 -5.38 -1.89 12.22
N PHE A 275 -5.50 -1.96 10.90
CA PHE A 275 -5.87 -0.82 10.06
C PHE A 275 -7.24 -0.24 10.47
N GLU A 276 -8.28 -1.07 10.52
CA GLU A 276 -9.65 -0.65 10.86
C GLU A 276 -9.74 -0.11 12.29
N THR A 277 -8.94 -0.64 13.22
CA THR A 277 -8.88 -0.16 14.60
C THR A 277 -8.21 1.21 14.74
N ILE A 278 -7.18 1.51 13.93
CA ILE A 278 -6.48 2.79 13.99
C ILE A 278 -7.33 3.91 13.37
N LEU A 279 -8.12 3.61 12.34
CA LEU A 279 -8.97 4.61 11.70
C LEU A 279 -9.95 5.26 12.69
N PRO A 280 -10.23 6.58 12.58
CA PRO A 280 -9.78 7.51 11.54
C PRO A 280 -8.48 8.26 11.91
N ARG A 281 -7.61 7.68 12.74
CA ARG A 281 -6.29 8.25 13.07
C ARG A 281 -5.25 7.77 12.05
N GLU A 282 -4.14 8.48 11.94
CA GLU A 282 -2.99 8.00 11.14
C GLU A 282 -2.02 7.19 12.00
N SER A 283 -1.56 7.74 13.12
CA SER A 283 -0.56 7.10 13.98
C SER A 283 -0.63 7.66 15.40
N ASN A 284 0.24 7.18 16.30
CA ASN A 284 0.33 7.68 17.68
C ASN A 284 0.54 9.20 17.72
N SER A 285 1.52 9.75 17.01
CA SER A 285 1.77 11.19 16.99
C SER A 285 0.89 11.97 16.00
N LYS A 286 0.35 11.34 14.94
CA LYS A 286 -0.47 12.00 13.90
C LYS A 286 -1.95 11.72 14.08
N ASN A 287 -2.70 12.76 14.47
CA ASN A 287 -4.16 12.65 14.65
C ASN A 287 -4.91 12.32 13.36
N THR A 288 -4.43 12.81 12.21
CA THR A 288 -4.94 12.57 10.86
C THR A 288 -3.83 12.90 9.87
N ASP A 289 -3.93 12.36 8.65
CA ASP A 289 -2.96 12.57 7.58
C ASP A 289 -3.65 12.47 6.20
N ALA A 290 -3.16 13.20 5.20
CA ALA A 290 -3.67 13.16 3.85
C ALA A 290 -3.31 11.84 3.14
N ALA A 291 -2.27 11.13 3.57
CA ALA A 291 -1.92 9.79 3.12
C ALA A 291 -3.06 8.77 3.34
N LEU A 292 -3.94 9.00 4.32
CA LEU A 292 -5.14 8.18 4.52
C LEU A 292 -6.06 8.18 3.30
N LEU A 293 -6.12 9.27 2.53
CA LEU A 293 -6.95 9.36 1.32
C LEU A 293 -6.52 8.36 0.25
N LEU A 294 -5.22 8.09 0.14
CA LEU A 294 -4.68 7.09 -0.80
C LEU A 294 -4.96 5.65 -0.33
N SER A 295 -5.23 5.49 0.97
CA SER A 295 -5.47 4.20 1.60
C SER A 295 -6.94 3.83 1.55
N ILE A 296 -7.84 4.77 1.89
CA ILE A 296 -9.29 4.54 1.81
C ILE A 296 -9.84 4.73 0.39
N GLY A 297 -9.12 5.46 -0.47
CA GLY A 297 -9.46 5.75 -1.86
C GLY A 297 -8.43 5.21 -2.85
N TRP A 298 -8.36 5.80 -4.05
CA TRP A 298 -7.40 5.38 -5.06
C TRP A 298 -5.95 5.71 -4.61
N PRO A 299 -5.00 4.76 -4.75
CA PRO A 299 -5.12 3.49 -5.47
C PRO A 299 -5.59 2.28 -4.64
N ALA A 300 -5.59 2.36 -3.31
CA ALA A 300 -5.70 1.17 -2.45
C ALA A 300 -7.14 0.64 -2.25
N PHE A 301 -8.11 1.53 -1.99
CA PHE A 301 -9.46 1.19 -1.50
C PHE A 301 -9.43 0.11 -0.42
N ALA A 302 -8.68 0.39 0.65
CA ALA A 302 -8.39 -0.56 1.71
C ALA A 302 -9.58 -0.81 2.65
N THR A 303 -10.55 0.11 2.74
CA THR A 303 -11.80 -0.13 3.48
C THR A 303 -13.01 -0.01 2.56
N HIS A 304 -13.97 -0.91 2.76
CA HIS A 304 -15.27 -0.89 2.12
C HIS A 304 -16.41 -0.70 3.13
N ASP A 305 -16.07 -0.52 4.41
CA ASP A 305 -17.02 -0.10 5.43
C ASP A 305 -17.37 1.38 5.19
N PRO A 306 -18.64 1.70 4.85
CA PRO A 306 -19.07 3.07 4.58
C PRO A 306 -18.85 4.00 5.77
N GLU A 307 -19.04 3.53 7.00
CA GLU A 307 -18.93 4.35 8.20
C GLU A 307 -17.46 4.71 8.47
N LEU A 308 -16.54 3.74 8.37
CA LEU A 308 -15.11 4.01 8.52
C LEU A 308 -14.58 4.92 7.40
N TYR A 309 -15.03 4.69 6.15
CA TYR A 309 -14.68 5.55 5.02
C TYR A 309 -15.11 6.99 5.28
N GLU A 310 -16.39 7.22 5.57
CA GLU A 310 -16.95 8.56 5.77
C GLU A 310 -16.32 9.27 6.98
N LYS A 311 -16.15 8.57 8.11
CA LYS A 311 -15.49 9.14 9.30
C LYS A 311 -14.06 9.58 8.99
N THR A 312 -13.32 8.79 8.23
CA THR A 312 -11.93 9.08 7.88
C THR A 312 -11.84 10.22 6.87
N PHE A 313 -12.59 10.12 5.76
CA PHE A 313 -12.64 11.14 4.72
C PHE A 313 -13.03 12.50 5.29
N ASN A 314 -14.17 12.58 6.00
CA ASN A 314 -14.66 13.84 6.57
C ASN A 314 -13.70 14.44 7.60
N LYS A 315 -12.96 13.60 8.35
CA LYS A 315 -11.93 14.10 9.28
C LYS A 315 -10.73 14.67 8.54
N CYS A 316 -10.25 14.02 7.48
CA CYS A 316 -9.18 14.53 6.63
C CYS A 316 -9.56 15.88 6.02
N ILE A 317 -10.72 15.96 5.37
CA ILE A 317 -11.23 17.19 4.75
C ILE A 317 -11.34 18.31 5.79
N ARG A 318 -12.08 18.09 6.87
CA ARG A 318 -12.31 19.10 7.92
C ARG A 318 -11.03 19.64 8.56
N ARG A 319 -9.98 18.82 8.68
CA ARG A 319 -8.74 19.19 9.41
C ARG A 319 -7.61 19.66 8.50
N LEU A 320 -7.55 19.18 7.25
CA LEU A 320 -6.39 19.34 6.38
C LEU A 320 -6.69 20.16 5.13
N GLU A 321 -7.94 20.25 4.68
CA GLU A 321 -8.29 21.04 3.49
C GLU A 321 -8.08 22.53 3.73
N GLY A 322 -7.35 23.15 2.81
CA GLY A 322 -7.22 24.60 2.68
C GLY A 322 -7.60 25.06 1.27
N ARG A 323 -7.39 26.34 0.98
CA ARG A 323 -7.76 26.94 -0.32
C ARG A 323 -6.97 26.39 -1.51
N TYR A 324 -5.76 25.91 -1.28
CA TYR A 324 -4.81 25.51 -2.32
C TYR A 324 -4.50 24.00 -2.37
N GLY A 325 -5.14 23.21 -1.52
CA GLY A 325 -4.88 21.77 -1.40
C GLY A 325 -5.08 21.28 0.03
N LEU A 326 -4.54 20.10 0.33
CA LEU A 326 -4.55 19.56 1.69
C LEU A 326 -3.16 19.67 2.32
N LYS A 327 -3.11 19.96 3.61
CA LYS A 327 -1.91 19.78 4.43
C LYS A 327 -1.59 18.28 4.52
N ARG A 328 -0.32 17.87 4.53
CA ARG A 328 0.04 16.44 4.70
C ARG A 328 -0.45 15.94 6.06
N PHE A 329 -0.08 16.63 7.14
CA PHE A 329 -0.63 16.47 8.48
C PHE A 329 -0.48 17.78 9.26
N LEU A 330 -1.19 17.93 10.39
CA LEU A 330 -1.09 19.17 11.18
C LEU A 330 0.33 19.33 11.75
N ARG A 331 0.82 20.56 11.89
CA ARG A 331 2.16 20.91 12.41
C ARG A 331 3.31 20.32 11.60
N ASP A 332 3.08 20.13 10.32
CA ASP A 332 4.09 19.69 9.38
C ASP A 332 4.94 20.89 8.92
N GLY A 333 6.25 20.79 9.09
CA GLY A 333 7.20 21.85 8.73
C GLY A 333 7.65 21.84 7.30
N TYR A 334 7.41 20.74 6.58
CA TYR A 334 8.00 20.52 5.26
C TYR A 334 7.67 21.65 4.27
N ARG A 335 8.74 22.21 3.68
CA ARG A 335 8.72 23.33 2.72
C ARG A 335 8.21 24.65 3.29
N THR A 336 7.91 24.76 4.59
CA THR A 336 7.58 26.05 5.20
C THR A 336 8.83 26.93 5.25
N GLU A 337 8.69 28.26 5.13
CA GLU A 337 9.85 29.18 5.21
C GLU A 337 10.57 29.12 6.58
N LEU A 338 9.91 28.60 7.62
CA LEU A 338 10.51 28.45 8.94
C LEU A 338 11.32 27.16 9.10
N GLU A 339 11.17 26.20 8.19
CA GLU A 339 11.88 24.93 8.25
C GLU A 339 13.36 25.09 7.89
N ASP A 340 14.23 24.55 8.74
CA ASP A 340 15.65 24.45 8.43
C ASP A 340 15.93 23.21 7.57
N ALA A 341 15.82 23.39 6.25
CA ALA A 341 16.06 22.33 5.26
C ALA A 341 17.51 21.78 5.24
N SER A 342 18.45 22.38 5.98
CA SER A 342 19.81 21.85 6.11
C SER A 342 19.91 20.68 7.09
N ARG A 343 18.92 20.57 7.99
CA ARG A 343 18.85 19.52 8.99
C ARG A 343 17.80 18.49 8.60
N ARG A 344 18.09 17.25 8.97
CA ARG A 344 17.17 16.15 8.74
C ARG A 344 16.06 16.07 9.79
N TYR A 345 16.43 16.22 11.06
CA TYR A 345 15.54 16.04 12.19
C TYR A 345 15.20 17.38 12.81
N TYR A 346 13.97 17.50 13.28
CA TYR A 346 13.52 18.72 13.96
C TYR A 346 14.09 18.82 15.37
N GLU A 347 14.24 20.04 15.86
CA GLU A 347 14.56 20.31 17.27
C GLU A 347 13.33 20.08 18.16
N GLU A 348 13.60 19.94 19.46
CA GLU A 348 12.54 19.85 20.45
C GLU A 348 11.60 21.08 20.36
N HIS A 349 10.29 20.82 20.36
CA HIS A 349 9.23 21.82 20.19
C HIS A 349 9.18 22.58 18.85
N GLU A 350 10.06 22.31 17.89
CA GLU A 350 10.09 23.01 16.58
C GLU A 350 8.75 22.89 15.84
N THR A 351 8.09 21.72 15.90
CA THR A 351 6.79 21.47 15.26
C THR A 351 5.68 22.43 15.68
N SER A 352 5.75 23.02 16.88
CA SER A 352 4.77 24.01 17.33
C SER A 352 4.78 25.27 16.45
N ARG A 353 5.94 25.63 15.88
CA ARG A 353 6.13 26.80 15.02
C ARG A 353 5.41 26.64 13.68
N PHE A 354 5.19 25.41 13.22
CA PHE A 354 4.53 25.14 11.95
C PHE A 354 3.00 25.13 12.05
N HIS A 355 2.45 25.26 13.25
CA HIS A 355 1.01 25.24 13.44
C HIS A 355 0.31 26.37 12.67
N ASN A 356 -0.69 25.99 11.88
CA ASN A 356 -1.52 26.86 11.03
C ASN A 356 -0.78 27.57 9.89
N ILE A 357 0.47 27.22 9.60
CA ILE A 357 1.23 27.73 8.45
C ILE A 357 1.72 26.60 7.53
N GLU A 358 1.18 25.38 7.73
CA GLU A 358 1.60 24.20 6.98
C GLU A 358 1.30 24.37 5.47
N CYS A 359 2.22 23.90 4.63
CA CYS A 359 2.06 23.95 3.18
C CYS A 359 0.84 23.14 2.72
N GLN A 360 0.23 23.56 1.62
CA GLN A 360 -0.97 22.93 1.06
C GLN A 360 -0.62 22.23 -0.26
N PHE A 361 -0.99 20.96 -0.39
CA PHE A 361 -0.60 20.10 -1.51
C PHE A 361 -1.80 19.86 -2.43
N PRO A 362 -1.81 20.42 -3.66
CA PRO A 362 -2.96 20.34 -4.56
C PRO A 362 -3.18 18.94 -5.13
N VAL A 363 -2.16 18.07 -5.13
CA VAL A 363 -2.27 16.69 -5.63
C VAL A 363 -3.39 15.90 -4.94
N PHE A 364 -3.69 16.22 -3.68
CA PHE A 364 -4.78 15.55 -2.96
C PHE A 364 -6.16 15.90 -3.50
N PHE A 365 -6.36 17.06 -4.13
CA PHE A 365 -7.59 17.33 -4.86
C PHE A 365 -7.74 16.38 -6.05
N ALA A 366 -6.65 16.08 -6.77
CA ALA A 366 -6.66 15.11 -7.85
C ALA A 366 -6.94 13.69 -7.33
N TYR A 367 -6.34 13.28 -6.21
CA TYR A 367 -6.64 11.99 -5.56
C TYR A 367 -8.12 11.84 -5.18
N ILE A 368 -8.72 12.89 -4.62
CA ILE A 368 -10.15 12.90 -4.26
C ILE A 368 -11.00 12.85 -5.53
N ALA A 369 -10.64 13.61 -6.57
CA ALA A 369 -11.37 13.59 -7.84
C ALA A 369 -11.37 12.21 -8.51
N ILE A 370 -10.22 11.53 -8.54
CA ILE A 370 -10.06 10.15 -9.04
C ILE A 370 -10.89 9.17 -8.19
N THR A 371 -10.74 9.23 -6.87
CA THR A 371 -11.46 8.35 -5.94
C THR A 371 -12.97 8.49 -6.10
N ALA A 372 -13.47 9.72 -6.12
CA ALA A 372 -14.89 10.01 -6.31
C ALA A 372 -15.38 9.54 -7.69
N HIS A 373 -14.57 9.70 -8.75
CA HIS A 373 -14.92 9.20 -10.08
C HIS A 373 -15.10 7.68 -10.07
N LEU A 374 -14.15 6.95 -9.48
CA LEU A 374 -14.16 5.48 -9.40
C LEU A 374 -15.29 4.94 -8.51
N ARG A 375 -15.73 5.71 -7.51
CA ARG A 375 -16.88 5.39 -6.66
C ARG A 375 -18.23 5.78 -7.28
N GLY A 376 -18.25 6.41 -8.46
CA GLY A 376 -19.47 6.89 -9.11
C GLY A 376 -20.02 8.22 -8.54
N GLU A 377 -19.28 8.88 -7.65
CA GLU A 377 -19.66 10.14 -7.00
C GLU A 377 -19.37 11.34 -7.91
N ARG A 378 -20.06 11.42 -9.06
CA ARG A 378 -19.76 12.39 -10.15
C ARG A 378 -19.77 13.86 -9.68
N LYS A 379 -20.66 14.24 -8.75
CA LYS A 379 -20.71 15.61 -8.21
C LYS A 379 -19.45 15.98 -7.42
N LEU A 380 -19.00 15.08 -6.53
CA LEU A 380 -17.80 15.27 -5.72
C LEU A 380 -16.56 15.29 -6.62
N SER A 381 -16.50 14.36 -7.58
CA SER A 381 -15.43 14.29 -8.58
C SER A 381 -15.30 15.60 -9.36
N HIS A 382 -16.41 16.15 -9.85
CA HIS A 382 -16.41 17.41 -10.60
C HIS A 382 -15.96 18.61 -9.75
N SER A 383 -16.44 18.71 -8.50
CA SER A 383 -16.06 19.78 -7.58
C SER A 383 -14.56 19.78 -7.28
N TYR A 384 -13.99 18.61 -6.95
CA TYR A 384 -12.55 18.49 -6.70
C TYR A 384 -11.70 18.61 -7.96
N TRP A 385 -12.23 18.23 -9.14
CA TRP A 385 -11.57 18.51 -10.41
C TRP A 385 -11.46 20.00 -10.69
N GLN A 386 -12.51 20.79 -10.45
CA GLN A 386 -12.46 22.25 -10.59
C GLN A 386 -11.38 22.86 -9.69
N LYS A 387 -11.36 22.48 -8.41
CA LYS A 387 -10.29 22.88 -7.47
C LYS A 387 -8.91 22.48 -7.97
N THR A 388 -8.76 21.28 -8.52
CA THR A 388 -7.50 20.79 -9.09
C THR A 388 -7.03 21.70 -10.24
N ASN A 389 -7.93 22.06 -11.15
CA ASN A 389 -7.64 22.87 -12.32
C ASN A 389 -7.27 24.32 -11.95
N GLU A 390 -7.90 24.89 -10.92
CA GLU A 390 -7.59 26.23 -10.40
C GLU A 390 -6.18 26.32 -9.77
N MET A 391 -5.61 25.18 -9.36
CA MET A 391 -4.28 25.10 -8.74
C MET A 391 -3.14 24.84 -9.74
N LEU A 392 -3.43 24.84 -11.04
CA LEU A 392 -2.39 24.70 -12.05
C LEU A 392 -1.66 26.02 -12.26
N VAL A 393 -0.36 25.93 -12.53
CA VAL A 393 0.51 27.08 -12.79
C VAL A 393 1.18 26.95 -14.14
N SER A 394 1.39 28.07 -14.82
CA SER A 394 2.16 28.09 -16.06
C SER A 394 3.64 27.91 -15.76
N SER A 395 4.33 27.06 -16.53
CA SER A 395 5.78 26.96 -16.49
C SER A 395 6.36 27.53 -17.78
N GLU A 396 7.17 28.59 -17.66
CA GLU A 396 7.86 29.18 -18.82
C GLU A 396 8.76 28.17 -19.55
N LYS A 397 9.40 27.26 -18.79
CA LYS A 397 10.33 26.25 -19.34
C LYS A 397 9.62 25.18 -20.19
N THR A 398 8.45 24.71 -19.77
CA THR A 398 7.71 23.67 -20.51
C THR A 398 6.63 24.24 -21.42
N SER A 399 6.29 25.53 -21.27
CA SER A 399 5.16 26.19 -21.92
C SER A 399 3.82 25.46 -21.70
N CYS A 400 3.72 24.72 -20.60
CA CYS A 400 2.56 23.90 -20.24
C CYS A 400 2.06 24.29 -18.84
N LEU A 401 0.79 23.97 -18.57
CA LEU A 401 0.27 24.00 -17.21
C LEU A 401 0.79 22.80 -16.43
N ILE A 402 1.30 23.06 -15.23
CA ILE A 402 1.83 22.04 -14.32
C ILE A 402 1.13 22.12 -12.97
N MET A 403 1.04 20.98 -12.30
CA MET A 403 0.66 20.92 -10.89
C MET A 403 1.90 21.15 -10.02
N PRO A 404 1.94 22.21 -9.20
CA PRO A 404 3.04 22.41 -8.26
C PRO A 404 3.04 21.32 -7.18
N GLU A 405 4.19 21.10 -6.53
CA GLU A 405 4.29 20.18 -5.38
C GLU A 405 3.37 20.63 -4.24
N CYS A 406 3.50 21.90 -3.87
CA CYS A 406 2.72 22.53 -2.81
C CYS A 406 2.63 24.05 -3.00
N TYR A 407 1.77 24.65 -2.21
CA TYR A 407 1.64 26.08 -2.02
C TYR A 407 2.17 26.45 -0.62
N ILE A 408 2.96 27.52 -0.58
CA ILE A 408 3.75 27.97 0.57
C ILE A 408 3.29 29.38 0.96
N ILE A 409 3.29 29.69 2.25
CA ILE A 409 3.00 31.04 2.76
C ILE A 409 4.30 31.82 3.01
N ASN A 410 4.31 33.09 2.60
CA ASN A 410 5.40 34.02 2.87
C ASN A 410 5.52 34.32 4.37
N GLU A 411 6.75 34.47 4.86
CA GLU A 411 7.06 34.79 6.26
C GLU A 411 6.28 36.02 6.77
N GLU A 412 6.14 37.06 5.95
CA GLU A 412 5.42 38.31 6.30
C GLU A 412 3.93 38.11 6.58
N HIS A 413 3.31 37.06 6.05
CA HIS A 413 1.87 36.80 6.19
C HIS A 413 1.56 35.71 7.21
N MET A 414 2.58 35.05 7.79
CA MET A 414 2.39 33.90 8.68
C MET A 414 1.58 34.22 9.93
N ASP A 415 1.81 35.36 10.57
CA ASP A 415 1.11 35.70 11.82
C ASP A 415 -0.38 35.98 11.57
N ALA A 416 -0.72 36.62 10.46
CA ALA A 416 -2.11 36.84 10.05
C ALA A 416 -2.82 35.52 9.73
N GLU A 417 -2.15 34.59 9.04
CA GLU A 417 -2.68 33.25 8.76
C GLU A 417 -2.89 32.43 10.03
N ARG A 418 -2.00 32.53 11.02
CA ARG A 418 -2.17 31.87 12.32
C ARG A 418 -3.40 32.37 13.08
N MET A 419 -3.65 33.67 13.05
CA MET A 419 -4.82 34.28 13.72
C MET A 419 -6.14 33.89 13.02
N LYS A 420 -6.13 33.86 11.69
CA LYS A 420 -7.29 33.49 10.88
C LYS A 420 -6.86 32.54 9.75
N PRO A 421 -6.94 31.22 9.96
CA PRO A 421 -6.56 30.25 8.94
C PRO A 421 -7.32 30.46 7.63
N ASN A 422 -6.64 30.19 6.51
CA ASN A 422 -7.09 30.41 5.14
C ASN A 422 -7.38 31.88 4.78
N SER A 423 -6.78 32.85 5.48
CA SER A 423 -6.96 34.28 5.19
C SER A 423 -5.93 34.84 4.21
N GLN A 424 -4.73 34.26 4.16
CA GLN A 424 -3.61 34.78 3.39
C GLN A 424 -3.39 33.99 2.10
N ASN A 425 -2.88 34.67 1.06
CA ASN A 425 -2.57 34.03 -0.21
C ASN A 425 -1.25 33.26 -0.12
N PHE A 426 -1.27 32.02 -0.59
CA PHE A 426 -0.10 31.17 -0.71
C PHE A 426 0.41 31.26 -2.15
N TYR A 427 1.71 31.07 -2.31
CA TYR A 427 2.36 31.06 -3.62
C TYR A 427 2.84 29.63 -3.94
N PRO A 428 2.83 29.20 -5.20
CA PRO A 428 3.25 27.85 -5.59
C PRO A 428 4.77 27.69 -5.37
N ALA A 429 5.19 26.51 -4.92
CA ALA A 429 6.59 26.16 -4.83
C ALA A 429 7.27 26.34 -6.20
N ASN A 430 8.35 27.14 -6.23
CA ASN A 430 8.90 27.67 -7.46
C ASN A 430 9.48 26.57 -8.38
N PRO A 431 8.88 26.33 -9.57
CA PRO A 431 9.41 25.36 -10.53
C PRO A 431 10.78 25.76 -11.10
N CYS A 432 11.19 27.03 -10.99
CA CYS A 432 12.48 27.50 -11.50
C CYS A 432 13.68 27.05 -10.66
N GLU A 433 13.48 26.66 -9.39
CA GLU A 433 14.57 26.24 -8.49
C GLU A 433 14.88 24.74 -8.62
N PHE A 434 13.87 23.91 -8.89
CA PHE A 434 14.01 22.44 -8.89
C PHE A 434 13.37 21.74 -10.08
N GLY A 435 12.68 22.46 -10.96
CA GLY A 435 11.80 21.89 -11.98
C GLY A 435 10.40 21.57 -11.45
N HIS A 436 9.58 20.90 -12.27
CA HIS A 436 8.25 20.43 -11.87
C HIS A 436 8.34 19.11 -11.08
N HIS A 437 7.38 18.89 -10.19
CA HIS A 437 7.31 17.69 -9.35
C HIS A 437 6.61 16.55 -10.09
N LEU A 438 7.31 15.45 -10.35
CA LEU A 438 6.84 14.41 -11.24
C LEU A 438 5.63 13.67 -10.69
N TRP A 439 5.63 13.32 -9.41
CA TRP A 439 4.51 12.62 -8.78
C TRP A 439 3.19 13.42 -8.87
N SER A 440 3.20 14.71 -8.54
CA SER A 440 2.00 15.55 -8.64
C SER A 440 1.46 15.60 -10.07
N ASN A 441 2.34 15.78 -11.05
CA ASN A 441 1.96 15.89 -12.45
C ASN A 441 1.49 14.54 -13.02
N ALA A 442 2.07 13.42 -12.59
CA ALA A 442 1.61 12.08 -12.97
C ALA A 442 0.15 11.84 -12.53
N VAL A 443 -0.17 12.14 -11.28
CA VAL A 443 -1.55 11.99 -10.75
C VAL A 443 -2.52 12.95 -11.44
N TYR A 444 -2.10 14.19 -11.70
CA TYR A 444 -2.88 15.15 -12.48
C TYR A 444 -3.23 14.62 -13.88
N LEU A 445 -2.26 14.06 -14.61
CA LEU A 445 -2.48 13.53 -15.96
C LEU A 445 -3.43 12.33 -15.96
N ILE A 446 -3.36 11.47 -14.94
CA ILE A 446 -4.32 10.38 -14.75
C ILE A 446 -5.73 10.95 -14.50
N ALA A 447 -5.86 11.93 -13.61
CA ALA A 447 -7.13 12.58 -13.32
C ALA A 447 -7.73 13.27 -14.57
N LEU A 448 -6.88 13.90 -15.39
CA LEU A 448 -7.29 14.55 -16.64
C LEU A 448 -7.89 13.56 -17.64
N LEU A 449 -7.22 12.42 -17.85
CA LEU A 449 -7.68 11.36 -18.75
C LEU A 449 -9.00 10.74 -18.31
N LEU A 450 -9.21 10.59 -16.99
CA LEU A 450 -10.47 10.10 -16.42
C LEU A 450 -11.59 11.13 -16.53
N LYS A 451 -11.30 12.40 -16.24
CA LYS A 451 -12.30 13.47 -16.27
C LYS A 451 -12.87 13.68 -17.68
N ASP A 452 -12.04 13.53 -18.70
CA ASP A 452 -12.47 13.64 -20.10
C ASP A 452 -13.01 12.30 -20.66
N ASP A 453 -13.17 11.28 -19.80
CA ASP A 453 -13.67 9.94 -20.12
C ASP A 453 -12.87 9.26 -21.27
N PHE A 454 -11.60 9.63 -21.48
CA PHE A 454 -10.68 8.97 -22.43
C PHE A 454 -10.21 7.60 -21.93
N VAL A 455 -10.30 7.38 -20.62
CA VAL A 455 -10.02 6.11 -19.95
C VAL A 455 -11.19 5.83 -19.01
N HIS A 456 -11.63 4.58 -18.94
CA HIS A 456 -12.72 4.20 -18.04
C HIS A 456 -12.21 3.60 -16.73
N LEU A 457 -13.11 3.47 -15.75
CA LEU A 457 -12.77 2.91 -14.43
C LEU A 457 -12.15 1.50 -14.53
N THR A 458 -12.65 0.67 -15.46
CA THR A 458 -12.19 -0.72 -15.66
C THR A 458 -10.80 -0.80 -16.26
N ASP A 459 -10.34 0.28 -16.88
CA ASP A 459 -9.03 0.35 -17.53
C ASP A 459 -7.91 0.58 -16.50
N ILE A 460 -8.16 1.42 -15.48
CA ILE A 460 -7.20 1.73 -14.41
C ILE A 460 -7.36 0.86 -13.16
N ASP A 461 -8.54 0.26 -12.99
CA ASP A 461 -8.85 -0.68 -11.91
C ASP A 461 -9.47 -1.99 -12.45
N PRO A 462 -8.74 -2.75 -13.30
CA PRO A 462 -9.21 -4.00 -13.90
C PRO A 462 -9.52 -5.13 -12.90
N ILE A 463 -9.08 -5.01 -11.64
CA ILE A 463 -9.41 -5.95 -10.55
C ILE A 463 -10.58 -5.47 -9.67
N CYS A 464 -11.23 -4.37 -10.06
CA CYS A 464 -12.36 -3.74 -9.39
C CYS A 464 -12.13 -3.52 -7.88
N ARG A 465 -10.98 -2.92 -7.54
CA ARG A 465 -10.59 -2.64 -6.16
C ARG A 465 -11.44 -1.59 -5.45
N HIS A 466 -12.07 -0.71 -6.19
CA HIS A 466 -13.12 0.16 -5.64
C HIS A 466 -14.32 -0.62 -5.07
N LEU A 467 -14.56 -1.88 -5.47
CA LEU A 467 -15.66 -2.71 -4.98
C LEU A 467 -15.28 -3.61 -3.80
N PRO A 468 -16.22 -3.86 -2.86
CA PRO A 468 -16.06 -4.87 -1.81
C PRO A 468 -15.72 -6.26 -2.37
N ALA A 469 -15.02 -7.10 -1.59
CA ALA A 469 -14.60 -8.44 -1.98
C ALA A 469 -15.71 -9.31 -2.58
N SER A 470 -16.91 -9.25 -1.99
CA SER A 470 -18.11 -9.99 -2.44
C SER A 470 -18.60 -9.57 -3.84
N GLN A 471 -18.36 -8.33 -4.25
CA GLN A 471 -18.88 -7.75 -5.49
C GLN A 471 -17.86 -7.77 -6.64
N ARG A 472 -16.61 -8.19 -6.38
CA ARG A 472 -15.57 -8.27 -7.41
C ARG A 472 -15.86 -9.42 -8.38
N PRO A 473 -15.71 -9.21 -9.71
CA PRO A 473 -15.84 -10.29 -10.67
C PRO A 473 -14.92 -11.46 -10.34
N LYS A 474 -15.42 -12.70 -10.52
CA LYS A 474 -14.61 -13.91 -10.38
C LYS A 474 -13.61 -14.00 -11.54
N TYR A 475 -12.34 -13.74 -11.25
CA TYR A 475 -11.26 -13.95 -12.21
C TYR A 475 -10.99 -15.45 -12.39
N GLN A 476 -11.25 -15.99 -13.58
CA GLN A 476 -11.10 -17.42 -13.88
C GLN A 476 -9.68 -17.95 -13.63
N ASN A 477 -8.66 -17.10 -13.76
CA ASN A 477 -7.25 -17.48 -13.58
C ASN A 477 -6.69 -17.21 -12.17
N ARG A 478 -7.56 -16.92 -11.18
CA ARG A 478 -7.13 -16.67 -9.81
C ARG A 478 -7.24 -17.95 -8.98
N HIS A 479 -6.12 -18.41 -8.44
CA HIS A 479 -6.02 -19.70 -7.73
C HIS A 479 -6.45 -19.66 -6.25
N SER A 480 -6.52 -18.47 -5.67
CA SER A 480 -6.91 -18.22 -4.28
C SER A 480 -7.54 -16.84 -4.21
N VAL A 481 -8.67 -16.70 -3.53
CA VAL A 481 -9.34 -15.40 -3.41
C VAL A 481 -9.75 -15.18 -1.97
N PHE A 482 -9.48 -13.98 -1.48
CA PHE A 482 -10.13 -13.45 -0.29
C PHE A 482 -11.52 -12.94 -0.72
N GLN A 483 -12.50 -13.84 -0.79
CA GLN A 483 -13.85 -13.54 -1.29
C GLN A 483 -14.87 -13.93 -0.23
N SER A 484 -15.77 -12.99 0.08
CA SER A 484 -16.94 -13.25 0.91
C SER A 484 -18.07 -13.89 0.13
N SER A 485 -18.68 -14.94 0.68
CA SER A 485 -19.96 -15.47 0.20
C SER A 485 -21.01 -14.37 0.35
N MET A 486 -21.84 -14.19 -0.69
CA MET A 486 -22.79 -13.07 -0.75
C MET A 486 -23.99 -13.21 0.20
N GLU A 487 -24.23 -14.40 0.77
CA GLU A 487 -25.45 -14.70 1.51
C GLU A 487 -25.15 -15.68 2.66
N GLY A 488 -25.51 -15.31 3.90
CA GLY A 488 -25.50 -16.16 5.09
C GLY A 488 -24.39 -15.86 6.11
N ASP A 489 -24.68 -16.13 7.38
CA ASP A 489 -23.68 -16.12 8.46
C ASP A 489 -22.58 -17.17 8.19
N PRO A 490 -21.32 -16.91 8.56
CA PRO A 490 -20.22 -17.83 8.31
C PRO A 490 -20.46 -19.13 9.10
N VAL A 491 -20.74 -20.21 8.38
CA VAL A 491 -20.87 -21.55 9.00
C VAL A 491 -19.47 -22.10 9.23
N VAL A 492 -19.07 -22.15 10.50
CA VAL A 492 -17.85 -22.87 10.92
C VAL A 492 -18.20 -24.34 11.07
N GLN A 493 -17.68 -25.18 10.17
CA GLN A 493 -17.82 -26.62 10.28
C GLN A 493 -16.72 -27.16 11.18
N VAL A 494 -17.09 -28.01 12.14
CA VAL A 494 -16.15 -28.61 13.09
C VAL A 494 -16.12 -30.11 12.87
N VAL A 495 -14.92 -30.65 12.70
CA VAL A 495 -14.71 -32.10 12.59
C VAL A 495 -13.79 -32.54 13.72
N LEU A 496 -14.27 -33.50 14.51
CA LEU A 496 -13.53 -34.11 15.61
C LEU A 496 -12.82 -35.37 15.11
N ILE A 497 -11.49 -35.41 15.24
CA ILE A 497 -10.67 -36.51 14.76
C ILE A 497 -10.03 -37.22 15.96
N ALA A 498 -10.38 -38.48 16.17
CA ALA A 498 -9.74 -39.33 17.17
C ALA A 498 -8.45 -39.94 16.62
N GLU A 499 -7.37 -39.95 17.42
CA GLU A 499 -6.08 -40.53 17.01
C GLU A 499 -6.12 -42.05 16.74
N SER A 500 -7.10 -42.75 17.31
CA SER A 500 -7.23 -44.20 17.19
C SER A 500 -8.68 -44.66 17.35
N SER A 501 -9.01 -45.81 16.77
CA SER A 501 -10.33 -46.45 16.94
C SER A 501 -10.65 -46.74 18.42
N ARG A 502 -9.64 -46.98 19.26
CA ARG A 502 -9.83 -47.13 20.71
C ARG A 502 -10.35 -45.84 21.35
N LEU A 503 -9.80 -44.69 20.96
CA LEU A 503 -10.23 -43.40 21.48
C LEU A 503 -11.62 -43.03 20.96
N GLN A 504 -11.88 -43.30 19.67
CA GLN A 504 -13.19 -43.14 19.05
C GLN A 504 -14.26 -43.93 19.81
N MET A 505 -14.03 -45.22 20.09
CA MET A 505 -14.95 -46.05 20.89
C MET A 505 -15.15 -45.52 22.32
N MET A 506 -14.11 -44.96 22.93
CA MET A 506 -14.24 -44.34 24.26
C MET A 506 -15.11 -43.09 24.20
N LEU A 507 -14.85 -42.19 23.26
CA LEU A 507 -15.61 -40.95 23.07
C LEU A 507 -17.08 -41.20 22.72
N SER A 508 -17.37 -42.26 21.95
CA SER A 508 -18.76 -42.65 21.66
C SER A 508 -19.54 -43.05 22.92
N THR A 509 -18.88 -43.55 23.98
CA THR A 509 -19.58 -43.82 25.26
C THR A 509 -20.05 -42.55 25.96
N TYR A 510 -19.46 -41.40 25.63
CA TYR A 510 -19.86 -40.07 26.10
C TYR A 510 -20.79 -39.35 25.11
N GLY A 511 -21.24 -40.00 24.03
CA GLY A 511 -22.08 -39.39 23.01
C GLY A 511 -21.34 -38.42 22.06
N ILE A 512 -20.01 -38.53 21.97
CA ILE A 512 -19.19 -37.68 21.10
C ILE A 512 -18.81 -38.48 19.85
N ASP A 513 -19.40 -38.11 18.71
CA ASP A 513 -19.09 -38.70 17.42
C ASP A 513 -17.77 -38.15 16.87
N THR A 514 -16.87 -39.04 16.45
CA THR A 514 -15.54 -38.71 15.91
C THR A 514 -15.17 -39.61 14.75
N GLN A 515 -14.28 -39.13 13.88
CA GLN A 515 -13.69 -39.92 12.78
C GLN A 515 -12.23 -40.21 13.07
N THR A 516 -11.69 -41.29 12.51
CA THR A 516 -10.23 -41.56 12.54
C THR A 516 -9.57 -41.08 11.23
N PRO A 517 -8.25 -40.88 11.21
CA PRO A 517 -7.53 -40.58 9.96
C PRO A 517 -7.74 -41.62 8.85
N HIS A 518 -8.04 -42.87 9.19
CA HIS A 518 -8.32 -43.93 8.22
C HIS A 518 -9.73 -43.80 7.62
N ASP A 519 -10.72 -43.41 8.44
CA ASP A 519 -12.10 -43.16 7.98
C ASP A 519 -12.19 -41.97 7.01
N LEU A 520 -11.18 -41.09 7.02
CA LEU A 520 -11.12 -39.86 6.23
C LEU A 520 -10.40 -40.03 4.87
N GLU A 521 -9.83 -41.20 4.59
CA GLU A 521 -9.16 -41.44 3.29
C GLU A 521 -10.14 -41.19 2.13
N PRO A 522 -9.74 -40.46 1.06
CA PRO A 522 -8.37 -40.08 0.69
C PRO A 522 -7.86 -38.75 1.27
N VAL A 523 -8.60 -38.07 2.15
CA VAL A 523 -8.19 -36.80 2.76
C VAL A 523 -7.11 -37.03 3.81
N LYS A 524 -6.00 -36.31 3.68
CA LYS A 524 -4.85 -36.42 4.60
C LYS A 524 -4.88 -35.31 5.63
N ILE A 525 -4.82 -35.67 6.91
CA ILE A 525 -4.68 -34.69 7.99
C ILE A 525 -3.20 -34.50 8.31
N TRP A 526 -2.73 -33.26 8.18
CA TRP A 526 -1.35 -32.89 8.46
C TRP A 526 -1.25 -32.02 9.72
N PRO A 527 -0.16 -32.18 10.49
CA PRO A 527 0.22 -31.20 11.48
C PRO A 527 0.64 -29.87 10.83
N SER A 528 0.44 -28.77 11.55
CA SER A 528 0.73 -27.42 11.08
C SER A 528 2.19 -27.24 10.62
N TRP A 529 3.16 -27.85 11.32
CA TRP A 529 4.59 -27.76 10.98
C TRP A 529 4.95 -28.34 9.60
N ARG A 530 4.21 -29.35 9.12
CA ARG A 530 4.44 -29.89 7.77
C ARG A 530 4.09 -28.87 6.71
N MET A 531 3.03 -28.09 6.93
CA MET A 531 2.68 -26.97 6.06
C MET A 531 3.74 -25.88 6.09
N VAL A 532 4.29 -25.57 7.27
CA VAL A 532 5.42 -24.62 7.39
C VAL A 532 6.57 -25.06 6.49
N LYS A 533 6.97 -26.34 6.52
CA LYS A 533 8.04 -26.86 5.65
C LYS A 533 7.74 -26.79 4.16
N VAL A 534 6.48 -26.98 3.76
CA VAL A 534 6.10 -26.80 2.35
C VAL A 534 6.20 -25.33 1.95
N PHE A 535 5.68 -24.43 2.78
CA PHE A 535 5.65 -23.00 2.46
C PHE A 535 7.01 -22.31 2.62
N GLU A 536 7.95 -22.87 3.39
CA GLU A 536 9.37 -22.45 3.38
C GLU A 536 9.97 -22.53 1.96
N SER A 537 9.49 -23.46 1.13
CA SER A 537 9.93 -23.57 -0.27
C SER A 537 9.33 -22.48 -1.17
N LEU A 538 8.27 -21.79 -0.72
CA LEU A 538 7.60 -20.76 -1.50
C LEU A 538 8.52 -19.53 -1.63
N GLY A 539 8.81 -19.12 -2.86
CA GLY A 539 9.73 -18.02 -3.15
C GLY A 539 11.21 -18.34 -2.92
N LYS A 540 11.57 -19.58 -2.56
CA LYS A 540 12.97 -19.98 -2.47
C LYS A 540 13.58 -19.99 -3.88
N ASN A 541 14.78 -19.44 -4.03
CA ASN A 541 15.50 -19.45 -5.30
C ASN A 541 17.01 -19.52 -5.05
N GLU A 542 17.63 -20.64 -5.41
CA GLU A 542 19.05 -20.89 -5.13
C GLU A 542 19.98 -20.02 -5.98
N LYS A 543 19.62 -19.75 -7.24
CA LYS A 543 20.41 -18.93 -8.17
C LYS A 543 20.54 -17.48 -7.68
N MET A 544 19.49 -16.97 -7.03
CA MET A 544 19.46 -15.62 -6.47
C MET A 544 19.76 -15.57 -4.96
N GLY A 545 19.96 -16.72 -4.30
CA GLY A 545 20.14 -16.78 -2.84
C GLY A 545 18.91 -16.40 -2.02
N LEU A 546 17.69 -16.42 -2.59
CA LEU A 546 16.46 -16.12 -1.84
C LEU A 546 16.06 -17.29 -0.94
N SER A 547 15.88 -17.02 0.35
CA SER A 547 15.54 -18.05 1.35
C SER A 547 14.08 -18.51 1.33
N GLY A 548 13.17 -17.76 0.68
CA GLY A 548 11.73 -18.04 0.67
C GLY A 548 11.00 -17.57 1.94
N ARG A 549 9.87 -18.19 2.27
CA ARG A 549 9.09 -17.84 3.46
C ARG A 549 9.86 -18.23 4.73
N PRO A 550 10.04 -17.33 5.71
CA PRO A 550 10.56 -17.73 7.02
C PRO A 550 9.65 -18.79 7.67
N GLY A 551 10.19 -19.61 8.57
CA GLY A 551 9.47 -20.68 9.29
C GLY A 551 8.40 -20.19 10.28
N ARG A 552 7.46 -19.35 9.82
CA ARG A 552 6.37 -18.75 10.61
C ARG A 552 5.24 -19.76 10.75
N PRO A 553 4.66 -19.95 11.95
CA PRO A 553 3.54 -20.85 12.14
C PRO A 553 2.29 -20.37 11.37
N PHE A 554 1.44 -21.31 11.00
CA PHE A 554 0.12 -21.03 10.44
C PHE A 554 -0.88 -20.75 11.55
N GLY A 555 -1.68 -19.69 11.39
CA GLY A 555 -2.74 -19.38 12.34
C GLY A 555 -4.05 -20.10 12.00
N PRO A 556 -5.10 -19.87 12.82
CA PRO A 556 -6.39 -20.55 12.70
C PRO A 556 -7.05 -20.38 11.33
N LEU A 557 -6.90 -19.22 10.67
CA LEU A 557 -7.53 -18.95 9.38
C LEU A 557 -6.87 -19.74 8.23
N ASN A 558 -5.57 -20.00 8.31
CA ASN A 558 -4.94 -20.88 7.33
C ASN A 558 -5.17 -22.36 7.65
N THR A 559 -5.11 -22.77 8.92
CA THR A 559 -5.32 -24.19 9.26
C THR A 559 -6.74 -24.66 8.95
N SER A 560 -7.69 -23.73 8.88
CA SER A 560 -9.08 -24.02 8.52
C SER A 560 -9.36 -24.09 7.01
N LYS A 561 -8.33 -23.95 6.17
CA LYS A 561 -8.44 -24.10 4.72
C LYS A 561 -8.19 -25.53 4.27
N ILE A 562 -8.82 -25.86 3.15
CA ILE A 562 -8.54 -27.09 2.41
C ILE A 562 -7.41 -26.82 1.42
N PHE A 563 -6.34 -27.61 1.51
CA PHE A 563 -5.20 -27.52 0.60
C PHE A 563 -5.25 -28.65 -0.42
N LYS A 564 -4.83 -28.37 -1.66
CA LYS A 564 -4.61 -29.39 -2.69
C LYS A 564 -3.14 -29.42 -3.06
N ARG A 565 -2.51 -30.60 -2.99
CA ARG A 565 -1.11 -30.80 -3.38
C ARG A 565 -0.98 -32.08 -4.20
N PHE A 566 -0.58 -31.96 -5.47
CA PHE A 566 -0.39 -33.11 -6.38
C PHE A 566 -1.57 -34.10 -6.42
N GLY A 567 -2.80 -33.61 -6.29
CA GLY A 567 -4.02 -34.43 -6.26
C GLY A 567 -4.48 -34.84 -4.86
N ASP A 568 -3.62 -34.79 -3.85
CA ASP A 568 -4.00 -35.02 -2.45
C ASP A 568 -4.78 -33.83 -1.89
N THR A 569 -5.88 -34.12 -1.20
CA THR A 569 -6.60 -33.14 -0.37
C THR A 569 -6.03 -33.19 1.05
N ILE A 570 -5.52 -32.06 1.53
CA ILE A 570 -4.85 -31.94 2.81
C ILE A 570 -5.64 -30.99 3.71
N LEU A 571 -5.92 -31.45 4.93
CA LEU A 571 -6.49 -30.66 6.02
C LEU A 571 -5.45 -30.50 7.12
N CYS A 572 -5.50 -29.40 7.86
CA CYS A 572 -4.59 -29.15 8.96
C CYS A 572 -5.34 -28.95 10.26
N TYR A 573 -4.87 -29.56 11.34
CA TYR A 573 -5.36 -29.18 12.66
C TYR A 573 -4.61 -27.92 13.16
N PRO A 574 -5.29 -27.03 13.90
CA PRO A 574 -4.67 -25.83 14.46
C PRO A 574 -3.47 -26.12 15.37
N LEU A 575 -2.57 -25.14 15.47
CA LEU A 575 -1.37 -25.19 16.31
C LEU A 575 -1.69 -25.54 17.78
N LEU A 576 -2.86 -25.16 18.29
CA LEU A 576 -3.30 -25.46 19.66
C LEU A 576 -3.42 -26.97 19.96
N PHE A 577 -3.57 -27.80 18.93
CA PHE A 577 -3.59 -29.26 19.04
C PHE A 577 -2.21 -29.91 18.85
N GLU A 578 -1.16 -29.10 18.66
CA GLU A 578 0.21 -29.58 18.55
C GLU A 578 0.83 -29.82 19.94
N VAL A 579 1.48 -30.97 20.13
CA VAL A 579 2.03 -31.41 21.43
C VAL A 579 3.49 -30.95 21.62
N LYS A 580 4.17 -30.53 20.56
CA LYS A 580 5.62 -30.35 20.59
C LYS A 580 6.11 -29.15 21.40
N ASP A 581 5.37 -28.04 21.44
CA ASP A 581 5.96 -26.75 21.87
C ASP A 581 5.20 -25.98 22.96
N PHE A 582 3.98 -26.38 23.35
CA PHE A 582 3.14 -25.59 24.27
C PHE A 582 2.53 -26.42 25.41
N TYR A 583 3.19 -26.41 26.57
CA TYR A 583 2.69 -27.04 27.81
C TYR A 583 1.39 -26.40 28.34
N ILE A 584 1.14 -25.13 28.01
CA ILE A 584 -0.08 -24.40 28.39
C ILE A 584 -1.34 -25.08 27.84
N ASN A 585 -1.26 -25.73 26.68
CA ASN A 585 -2.38 -26.45 26.06
C ASN A 585 -2.65 -27.82 26.70
N ALA A 586 -1.91 -28.19 27.74
CA ALA A 586 -2.22 -29.35 28.58
C ALA A 586 -3.28 -29.03 29.64
N ASP A 587 -3.52 -27.76 29.96
CA ASP A 587 -4.62 -27.32 30.82
C ASP A 587 -5.94 -27.34 30.02
N PRO A 588 -6.93 -28.17 30.41
CA PRO A 588 -8.21 -28.25 29.72
C PRO A 588 -8.97 -26.92 29.67
N ALA A 589 -8.91 -26.10 30.73
CA ALA A 589 -9.63 -24.84 30.80
C ALA A 589 -9.07 -23.81 29.81
N VAL A 590 -7.74 -23.73 29.72
CA VAL A 590 -7.06 -22.87 28.75
C VAL A 590 -7.33 -23.35 27.33
N LEU A 591 -7.26 -24.66 27.09
CA LEU A 591 -7.53 -25.25 25.78
C LEU A 591 -8.96 -24.96 25.30
N ILE A 592 -9.96 -25.10 26.18
CA ILE A 592 -11.35 -24.76 25.87
C ILE A 592 -11.48 -23.28 25.53
N ASN A 593 -10.81 -22.40 26.28
CA ASN A 593 -10.89 -20.96 26.03
C ASN A 593 -10.25 -20.59 24.68
N GLU A 594 -9.08 -21.14 24.36
CA GLU A 594 -8.42 -20.95 23.06
C GLU A 594 -9.27 -21.46 21.88
N ILE A 595 -9.96 -22.60 22.05
CA ILE A 595 -10.92 -23.10 21.04
C ILE A 595 -12.09 -22.12 20.86
N LYS A 596 -12.66 -21.58 21.96
CA LYS A 596 -13.72 -20.57 21.89
C LYS A 596 -13.25 -19.29 21.18
N MET A 597 -12.05 -18.82 21.48
CA MET A 597 -11.46 -17.67 20.80
C MET A 597 -11.22 -17.93 19.31
N ALA A 598 -10.80 -19.15 18.94
CA ALA A 598 -10.70 -19.55 17.54
C ALA A 598 -12.07 -19.55 16.85
N PHE A 599 -13.12 -20.05 17.51
CA PHE A 599 -14.48 -19.97 16.95
C PHE A 599 -14.97 -18.54 16.76
N MET A 600 -14.75 -17.66 17.74
CA MET A 600 -15.09 -16.24 17.60
C MET A 600 -14.36 -15.61 16.41
N LEU A 601 -13.05 -15.86 16.28
CA LEU A 601 -12.25 -15.35 15.16
C LEU A 601 -12.77 -15.88 13.82
N LEU A 602 -13.07 -17.17 13.71
CA LEU A 602 -13.54 -17.78 12.46
C LEU A 602 -14.98 -17.35 12.11
N GLY A 603 -15.81 -17.07 13.11
CA GLY A 603 -17.20 -16.62 12.97
C GLY A 603 -17.36 -15.11 12.79
N GLU A 604 -16.29 -14.32 12.87
CA GLU A 604 -16.39 -12.87 12.69
C GLU A 604 -16.88 -12.51 11.27
N PRO A 605 -17.91 -11.64 11.14
CA PRO A 605 -18.39 -11.12 9.85
C PRO A 605 -17.33 -10.34 9.04
N CYS A 606 -16.17 -10.07 9.64
CA CYS A 606 -15.06 -9.42 8.99
C CYS A 606 -14.11 -10.42 8.32
N ASN A 607 -14.19 -11.70 8.69
CA ASN A 607 -13.34 -12.80 8.23
C ASN A 607 -14.01 -13.66 7.14
N HIS A 608 -15.12 -13.18 6.56
CA HIS A 608 -15.83 -13.80 5.43
C HIS A 608 -14.96 -14.08 4.19
N LEU A 609 -13.69 -13.65 4.15
CA LEU A 609 -12.77 -13.85 3.03
C LEU A 609 -12.41 -15.33 2.75
N VAL A 610 -12.89 -16.27 3.58
CA VAL A 610 -12.81 -17.73 3.34
C VAL A 610 -14.22 -18.32 3.33
N PRO A 611 -14.76 -18.75 2.17
CA PRO A 611 -16.01 -19.49 2.15
C PRO A 611 -15.81 -20.89 2.75
N ASN A 612 -16.73 -21.33 3.62
CA ASN A 612 -16.77 -22.66 4.26
C ASN A 612 -15.49 -22.99 5.05
N VAL A 613 -15.42 -22.48 6.28
CA VAL A 613 -14.29 -22.67 7.20
C VAL A 613 -14.43 -24.03 7.89
N LEU A 614 -13.40 -24.89 7.76
CA LEU A 614 -13.38 -26.22 8.38
C LEU A 614 -12.35 -26.28 9.51
N LEU A 615 -12.80 -26.37 10.75
CA LEU A 615 -11.92 -26.55 11.91
C LEU A 615 -11.74 -28.05 12.22
N CYS A 616 -10.52 -28.55 12.00
CA CYS A 616 -10.14 -29.91 12.36
C CYS A 616 -9.59 -29.97 13.79
N ILE A 617 -10.27 -30.68 14.68
CA ILE A 617 -9.86 -30.83 16.09
C ILE A 617 -9.26 -32.23 16.28
N GLY A 618 -7.95 -32.29 16.50
CA GLY A 618 -7.24 -33.54 16.81
C GLY A 618 -7.35 -33.91 18.28
N LEU A 619 -7.98 -35.03 18.57
CA LEU A 619 -8.18 -35.57 19.92
C LEU A 619 -7.15 -36.66 20.21
N LEU A 620 -6.34 -36.43 21.25
CA LEU A 620 -5.27 -37.32 21.71
C LEU A 620 -5.63 -37.89 23.09
N LYS A 621 -5.34 -39.18 23.33
CA LYS A 621 -5.69 -39.88 24.57
C LYS A 621 -5.22 -39.19 25.87
N PRO A 622 -4.03 -38.56 25.97
CA PRO A 622 -3.62 -37.87 27.20
C PRO A 622 -4.50 -36.67 27.59
N ARG A 623 -5.22 -36.06 26.62
CA ARG A 623 -6.01 -34.83 26.83
C ARG A 623 -7.44 -35.08 27.34
N ILE A 624 -7.91 -36.33 27.27
CA ILE A 624 -9.32 -36.71 27.55
C ILE A 624 -9.53 -37.27 28.96
N TYR A 625 -8.45 -37.46 29.75
CA TYR A 625 -8.56 -37.97 31.13
C TYR A 625 -9.21 -36.98 32.11
N HIS A 626 -9.47 -35.73 31.70
CA HIS A 626 -10.24 -34.77 32.49
C HIS A 626 -11.69 -34.72 32.00
N ALA A 627 -12.63 -35.15 32.86
CA ALA A 627 -14.08 -35.15 32.58
C ALA A 627 -14.62 -33.75 32.15
N GLU A 628 -13.95 -32.67 32.56
CA GLU A 628 -14.26 -31.29 32.18
C GLU A 628 -14.05 -31.00 30.68
N PHE A 629 -13.09 -31.66 30.01
CA PHE A 629 -12.84 -31.45 28.58
C PHE A 629 -13.94 -32.07 27.71
N ALA A 630 -14.37 -33.28 28.06
CA ALA A 630 -15.50 -33.94 27.40
C ALA A 630 -16.81 -33.17 27.61
N ALA A 631 -17.05 -32.67 28.83
CA ALA A 631 -18.21 -31.80 29.12
C ALA A 631 -18.14 -30.48 28.32
N GLY A 632 -16.97 -29.84 28.25
CA GLY A 632 -16.77 -28.61 27.48
C GLY A 632 -17.05 -28.74 25.97
N LEU A 633 -16.78 -29.91 25.38
CA LEU A 633 -17.12 -30.22 23.98
C LEU A 633 -18.63 -30.40 23.78
N THR A 634 -19.35 -30.96 24.76
CA THR A 634 -20.82 -31.13 24.69
C THR A 634 -21.60 -29.83 24.89
N PHE A 635 -21.07 -28.85 25.64
CA PHE A 635 -21.71 -27.55 25.87
C PHE A 635 -21.56 -26.53 24.71
N GLY A 636 -20.83 -26.87 23.65
CA GLY A 636 -20.81 -26.09 22.41
C GLY A 636 -22.12 -26.18 21.60
N GLY A 637 -22.95 -27.19 21.85
CA GLY A 637 -24.21 -27.42 21.13
C GLY A 637 -25.30 -26.38 21.39
N SER A 638 -25.20 -25.59 22.46
CA SER A 638 -26.20 -24.56 22.80
C SER A 638 -25.89 -23.16 22.26
N TYR A 639 -24.73 -22.97 21.63
CA TYR A 639 -24.39 -21.76 20.84
C TYR A 639 -24.34 -22.05 19.33
N LEU A 640 -24.84 -23.22 18.89
CA LEU A 640 -24.84 -23.71 17.51
C LEU A 640 -26.27 -23.75 16.89
N TYR A 641 -27.10 -22.77 17.24
CA TYR A 641 -28.30 -22.41 16.46
C TYR A 641 -28.29 -20.94 16.12
#